data_AF-A0A8T5L951-F1
#
_entry.id   AF-A0A8T5L951-F1
#
_cell.length_a   1.000
_cell.length_b   1.000
_cell.length_c   1.000
_cell.angle_alpha   90.00
_cell.angle_beta   90.00
_cell.angle_gamma   90.00
#
_symmetry.space_group_name_H-M   'P 1'
#
loop_
_entity.id
_entity.type
_entity.pdbx_description
1 polymer ?
#
loop_
_entity_poly.entity_id
_entity_poly.type
_entity_poly.pdbx_seq_one_letter_code
_entity_poly.pdbx_strand_id
1 'polypeptide(L)'
;MVYKKYIKRDGKTYGPYLYHSIKKDGKVTTKYLGSHEENKKHHLSLGRKNISPKVGRFVIVFLSVVAVALLINLVFVLKLFSTGNVASEIQQDYVAGEEIKGQVNLILQHGELFPASSSFIIDNAGNINEYNLQDLISNSVVEGNFYVKDKLAEGSGFGYGVEGEKEVFPSVLFSFRVVDSGIGSLSGSTSSGGGEDFDVSVVVKNDTTSNDTGDTGGSSGDGAPAEETEEPPIEETPTGQGEDSSLPDSSESQVQEPPIGESPSEVTEVAPENTVPPSETTETAPESTDSGEDSGVSSEEPGPSESAPSTDSAGESTGITGEIVEGDIIEGFVSKVNDYEYDLPEGYSVEIVESDQEVNFEIKDGKAVFTTDYSDVEKGFGEDYITDEILIVPISLTELGLIARQGTLKISFNYNEQELTSASQKIVVEGVEETEETNESLEFVNETVTAQNLTNMTREERIRFKFLQKDFKIQSKVIDELLLRDNVRVIIELKQGKTSIGKKLGGLDFEVLELNEFNLELLNALSVDEIIIDEPVSLLVNDAEQIIRSADVRNEFGLSGQGKKICIIDTGVEGSVTDFSYGWDFVNDDNDPTDDHGHGTQVAYIAKTIAPDSEIVAVKVIDSSGNGYESDVLQGLQYCIDENVDIISFSIGAGSYSGFCDSNVVAELANTAVSDGIFVSTATGNDENENLVSPACASKVTRVSATDKNDNIASFANVNEFVDVFAPGKDIQTKTFDGSLVSVSGTSASAPMVAGSAALILENESLQPEDLTYRFASTGKPIEYNGINISRIDVYNAVINNFTMWPYGYVGN
;
A
#
# COMPACT_ATOMS: atom_id res chain seq x y z
N MET A 1 46.00 -0.81 16.15
CA MET A 1 45.57 0.13 15.08
C MET A 1 46.09 -0.38 13.75
N VAL A 2 45.19 -0.64 12.80
CA VAL A 2 45.53 -0.89 11.39
C VAL A 2 45.38 0.43 10.63
N TYR A 3 46.28 0.72 9.69
CA TYR A 3 46.23 1.94 8.89
C TYR A 3 46.77 1.73 7.47
N LYS A 4 46.20 2.47 6.52
CA LYS A 4 46.65 2.55 5.12
C LYS A 4 47.86 3.48 5.04
N LYS A 5 48.89 3.10 4.27
CA LYS A 5 50.06 3.93 4.00
C LYS A 5 50.39 3.92 2.50
N TYR A 6 50.66 5.10 1.97
CA TYR A 6 51.13 5.28 0.59
C TYR A 6 52.63 5.60 0.58
N ILE A 7 53.32 5.19 -0.48
CA ILE A 7 54.76 5.40 -0.68
C ILE A 7 54.95 6.13 -2.00
N LYS A 8 55.50 7.34 -1.97
CA LYS A 8 55.87 8.09 -3.19
C LYS A 8 57.31 7.76 -3.59
N ARG A 9 57.52 7.40 -4.85
CA ARG A 9 58.83 7.10 -5.43
C ARG A 9 58.84 7.42 -6.93
N ASP A 10 59.92 8.03 -7.41
CA ASP A 10 60.16 8.31 -8.83
C ASP A 10 58.96 9.04 -9.51
N GLY A 11 58.37 10.00 -8.77
CA GLY A 11 57.21 10.80 -9.19
C GLY A 11 55.84 10.13 -9.04
N LYS A 12 55.77 8.85 -8.69
CA LYS A 12 54.52 8.07 -8.59
C LYS A 12 54.18 7.67 -7.16
N THR A 13 52.89 7.52 -6.87
CA THR A 13 52.36 7.04 -5.58
C THR A 13 52.01 5.56 -5.68
N TYR A 14 52.39 4.76 -4.69
CA TYR A 14 52.09 3.33 -4.59
C TYR A 14 51.39 3.03 -3.26
N GLY A 15 50.37 2.17 -3.28
CA GLY A 15 49.53 1.83 -2.12
C GLY A 15 48.03 1.86 -2.49
N PRO A 16 47.11 1.59 -1.53
CA PRO A 16 47.37 1.51 -0.10
C PRO A 16 48.07 0.22 0.35
N TYR A 17 49.11 0.40 1.17
CA TYR A 17 49.76 -0.66 1.92
C TYR A 17 49.21 -0.69 3.35
N LEU A 18 48.68 -1.83 3.80
CA LEU A 18 48.12 -1.98 5.15
C LEU A 18 49.20 -2.35 6.16
N TYR A 19 49.23 -1.64 7.28
CA TYR A 19 50.13 -1.89 8.41
C TYR A 19 49.35 -1.98 9.72
N HIS A 20 49.66 -2.96 10.57
CA HIS A 20 49.17 -3.03 11.94
C HIS A 20 50.28 -2.63 12.90
N SER A 21 50.10 -1.51 13.62
CA SER A 21 50.93 -1.14 14.77
C SER A 21 50.27 -1.57 16.09
N ILE A 22 51.05 -2.29 16.91
CA ILE A 22 50.70 -2.67 18.29
C ILE A 22 51.80 -2.14 19.21
N LYS A 23 51.43 -1.51 20.33
CA LYS A 23 52.36 -1.08 21.39
C LYS A 23 52.32 -2.12 22.50
N LYS A 24 53.47 -2.73 22.82
CA LYS A 24 53.60 -3.68 23.93
C LYS A 24 54.91 -3.41 24.68
N ASP A 25 54.87 -3.49 26.00
CA ASP A 25 56.03 -3.30 26.89
C ASP A 25 56.78 -1.98 26.59
N GLY A 26 56.02 -0.90 26.39
CA GLY A 26 56.52 0.43 26.02
C GLY A 26 56.94 0.61 24.55
N LYS A 27 57.10 -0.47 23.78
CA LYS A 27 57.68 -0.46 22.43
C LYS A 27 56.61 -0.66 21.35
N VAL A 28 56.61 0.18 20.31
CA VAL A 28 55.73 0.00 19.15
C VAL A 28 56.36 -1.02 18.20
N THR A 29 55.58 -2.01 17.78
CA THR A 29 55.94 -2.99 16.75
C THR A 29 54.92 -2.92 15.62
N THR A 30 55.41 -2.64 14.41
CA THR A 30 54.58 -2.48 13.21
C THR A 30 54.78 -3.67 12.28
N LYS A 31 53.68 -4.37 11.95
CA LYS A 31 53.65 -5.49 11.00
C LYS A 31 52.98 -5.04 9.71
N TYR A 32 53.65 -5.25 8.57
CA TYR A 32 53.03 -5.13 7.25
C TYR A 32 52.03 -6.26 7.05
N LEU A 33 50.81 -5.95 6.60
CA LEU A 33 49.75 -6.93 6.34
C LEU A 33 49.61 -7.27 4.85
N GLY A 34 49.81 -6.30 3.96
CA GLY A 34 49.73 -6.51 2.52
C GLY A 34 49.47 -5.23 1.73
N SER A 35 49.46 -5.34 0.41
CA SER A 35 48.95 -4.35 -0.54
C SER A 35 47.55 -4.77 -0.96
N HIS A 36 46.60 -3.83 -0.95
CA HIS A 36 45.26 -4.09 -1.47
C HIS A 36 45.23 -3.73 -2.97
N GLU A 37 45.18 -4.74 -3.82
CA GLU A 37 45.05 -4.61 -5.29
C GLU A 37 44.42 -5.89 -5.86
N GLU A 38 43.74 -5.80 -7.01
CA GLU A 38 42.68 -6.73 -7.41
C GLU A 38 43.13 -8.00 -8.17
N ASN A 39 42.22 -8.98 -8.17
CA ASN A 39 42.17 -10.22 -8.94
C ASN A 39 43.04 -10.33 -10.21
N LYS A 40 44.16 -11.06 -10.14
CA LYS A 40 44.84 -11.64 -11.33
C LYS A 40 45.29 -13.10 -11.16
N LYS A 41 44.37 -14.01 -11.51
CA LYS A 41 44.57 -15.35 -12.12
C LYS A 41 45.87 -16.09 -11.80
N HIS A 42 45.83 -16.98 -10.80
CA HIS A 42 46.92 -17.93 -10.54
C HIS A 42 47.02 -19.02 -11.62
N HIS A 43 48.09 -18.99 -12.42
CA HIS A 43 48.49 -20.11 -13.28
C HIS A 43 49.19 -21.19 -12.44
N LEU A 44 48.54 -22.34 -12.24
CA LEU A 44 49.10 -23.47 -11.49
C LEU A 44 50.22 -24.18 -12.29
N SER A 45 51.47 -24.04 -11.82
CA SER A 45 52.65 -24.73 -12.37
C SER A 45 52.90 -26.03 -11.61
N LEU A 46 52.36 -27.15 -12.09
CA LEU A 46 52.60 -28.48 -11.51
C LEU A 46 53.91 -29.10 -12.02
N GLY A 47 54.82 -29.38 -11.10
CA GLY A 47 56.18 -29.87 -11.40
C GLY A 47 56.19 -31.28 -12.00
N ARG A 48 56.88 -31.44 -13.14
CA ARG A 48 57.08 -32.74 -13.80
C ARG A 48 57.85 -33.72 -12.92
N LYS A 49 57.24 -34.89 -12.65
CA LYS A 49 57.96 -36.16 -12.44
C LYS A 49 57.69 -37.10 -13.61
N ASN A 50 58.59 -38.03 -13.87
CA ASN A 50 58.57 -38.88 -15.06
C ASN A 50 57.46 -39.96 -14.99
N ILE A 51 56.27 -39.61 -15.49
CA ILE A 51 55.17 -40.54 -15.77
C ILE A 51 55.32 -41.02 -17.22
N SER A 52 55.18 -42.33 -17.48
CA SER A 52 55.33 -42.89 -18.83
C SER A 52 54.26 -42.32 -19.79
N PRO A 53 54.52 -42.15 -21.10
CA PRO A 53 53.63 -41.37 -21.97
C PRO A 53 52.20 -41.94 -22.13
N LYS A 54 52.00 -43.24 -21.87
CA LYS A 54 50.66 -43.85 -21.79
C LYS A 54 49.93 -43.45 -20.49
N VAL A 55 50.58 -43.62 -19.34
CA VAL A 55 50.01 -43.25 -18.03
C VAL A 55 49.87 -41.73 -17.92
N GLY A 56 50.79 -40.95 -18.49
CA GLY A 56 50.73 -39.48 -18.54
C GLY A 56 49.54 -38.99 -19.35
N ARG A 57 49.24 -39.62 -20.51
CA ARG A 57 47.99 -39.34 -21.23
C ARG A 57 46.76 -39.74 -20.43
N PHE A 58 46.77 -40.91 -19.77
CA PHE A 58 45.62 -41.37 -18.97
C PHE A 58 45.36 -40.45 -17.76
N VAL A 59 46.41 -40.03 -17.06
CA VAL A 59 46.34 -39.08 -15.92
C VAL A 59 45.96 -37.67 -16.40
N ILE A 60 46.44 -37.21 -17.56
CA ILE A 60 45.99 -35.92 -18.12
C ILE A 60 44.51 -35.99 -18.51
N VAL A 61 44.06 -37.04 -19.21
CA VAL A 61 42.63 -37.20 -19.57
C VAL A 61 41.77 -37.33 -18.31
N PHE A 62 42.20 -38.12 -17.32
CA PHE A 62 41.48 -38.25 -16.05
C PHE A 62 41.44 -36.93 -15.27
N LEU A 63 42.54 -36.19 -15.17
CA LEU A 63 42.55 -34.86 -14.56
C LEU A 63 41.76 -33.83 -15.37
N SER A 64 41.69 -33.94 -16.70
CA SER A 64 40.81 -33.12 -17.53
C SER A 64 39.34 -33.45 -17.30
N VAL A 65 38.96 -34.73 -17.18
CA VAL A 65 37.59 -35.15 -16.86
C VAL A 65 37.22 -34.74 -15.44
N VAL A 66 38.11 -34.90 -14.46
CA VAL A 66 37.88 -34.44 -13.08
C VAL A 66 37.85 -32.91 -13.00
N ALA A 67 38.69 -32.19 -13.74
CA ALA A 67 38.64 -30.73 -13.79
C ALA A 67 37.38 -30.22 -14.50
N VAL A 68 36.91 -30.90 -15.55
CA VAL A 68 35.63 -30.60 -16.21
C VAL A 68 34.46 -30.95 -15.28
N ALA A 69 34.49 -32.06 -14.56
CA ALA A 69 33.46 -32.41 -13.57
C ALA A 69 33.44 -31.43 -12.39
N LEU A 70 34.60 -30.98 -11.91
CA LEU A 70 34.72 -29.94 -10.89
C LEU A 70 34.32 -28.56 -11.42
N LEU A 71 34.55 -28.25 -12.69
CA LEU A 71 34.14 -26.97 -13.30
C LEU A 71 32.65 -26.96 -13.64
N ILE A 72 32.07 -28.12 -14.00
CA ILE A 72 30.62 -28.33 -14.10
C ILE A 72 29.98 -28.20 -12.71
N ASN A 73 30.54 -28.85 -11.67
CA ASN A 73 30.07 -28.67 -10.29
C ASN A 73 30.26 -27.23 -9.81
N LEU A 74 31.35 -26.55 -10.18
CA LEU A 74 31.55 -25.13 -9.85
C LEU A 74 30.57 -24.22 -10.59
N VAL A 75 30.20 -24.53 -11.84
CA VAL A 75 29.13 -23.82 -12.57
C VAL A 75 27.74 -24.15 -11.99
N PHE A 76 27.53 -25.36 -11.48
CA PHE A 76 26.30 -25.76 -10.78
C PHE A 76 26.16 -25.03 -9.43
N VAL A 77 27.25 -24.97 -8.65
CA VAL A 77 27.33 -24.22 -7.39
C VAL A 77 27.25 -22.71 -7.63
N LEU A 78 27.90 -22.17 -8.66
CA LEU A 78 27.75 -20.75 -9.04
C LEU A 78 26.36 -20.41 -9.60
N LYS A 79 25.60 -21.39 -10.08
CA LYS A 79 24.17 -21.22 -10.40
C LYS A 79 23.30 -21.10 -9.15
N LEU A 80 23.67 -21.74 -8.04
CA LEU A 80 22.97 -21.60 -6.74
C LEU A 80 23.18 -20.23 -6.09
N PHE A 81 24.08 -19.40 -6.61
CA PHE A 81 24.31 -18.01 -6.19
C PHE A 81 23.78 -16.97 -7.20
N SER A 82 22.87 -17.39 -8.09
CA SER A 82 21.92 -16.48 -8.72
C SER A 82 20.65 -16.49 -7.86
N THR A 83 20.03 -15.33 -7.66
CA THR A 83 18.90 -15.14 -6.74
C THR A 83 17.57 -15.65 -7.30
N GLY A 84 16.58 -15.85 -6.42
CA GLY A 84 15.23 -16.35 -6.78
C GLY A 84 15.12 -17.83 -7.21
N ASN A 85 16.09 -18.69 -6.87
CA ASN A 85 16.16 -20.07 -7.40
C ASN A 85 15.38 -21.12 -6.58
N VAL A 86 14.55 -21.90 -7.27
CA VAL A 86 14.04 -23.20 -6.79
C VAL A 86 15.03 -24.30 -7.12
N ALA A 87 15.46 -25.06 -6.10
CA ALA A 87 16.24 -26.29 -6.29
C ALA A 87 15.33 -27.53 -6.15
N SER A 88 15.64 -28.61 -6.86
CA SER A 88 14.89 -29.88 -6.78
C SER A 88 15.82 -31.07 -6.59
N GLU A 89 15.52 -31.88 -5.58
CA GLU A 89 16.23 -33.13 -5.26
C GLU A 89 15.34 -34.33 -5.60
N ILE A 90 14.90 -34.35 -6.87
CA ILE A 90 13.96 -35.33 -7.42
C ILE A 90 14.75 -36.43 -8.15
N GLN A 91 14.35 -37.69 -7.97
CA GLN A 91 14.88 -38.85 -8.69
C GLN A 91 14.53 -38.74 -10.19
N GLN A 92 15.46 -39.10 -11.09
CA GLN A 92 15.28 -38.94 -12.54
C GLN A 92 14.78 -40.21 -13.25
N ASP A 93 15.23 -41.38 -12.82
CA ASP A 93 14.87 -42.68 -13.40
C ASP A 93 13.85 -43.42 -12.51
N TYR A 94 12.73 -43.86 -13.07
CA TYR A 94 11.65 -44.58 -12.37
C TYR A 94 11.22 -45.85 -13.12
N VAL A 95 10.47 -46.74 -12.45
CA VAL A 95 9.69 -47.79 -13.12
C VAL A 95 8.23 -47.36 -13.35
N ALA A 96 7.57 -47.95 -14.35
CA ALA A 96 6.19 -47.59 -14.69
C ALA A 96 5.22 -47.84 -13.52
N GLY A 97 4.51 -46.78 -13.10
CA GLY A 97 3.60 -46.82 -11.94
C GLY A 97 4.26 -46.51 -10.60
N GLU A 98 5.53 -46.08 -10.57
CA GLU A 98 6.19 -45.58 -9.37
C GLU A 98 5.83 -44.11 -9.09
N GLU A 99 5.70 -43.75 -7.81
CA GLU A 99 5.50 -42.36 -7.35
C GLU A 99 6.79 -41.53 -7.44
N ILE A 100 6.66 -40.26 -7.80
CA ILE A 100 7.70 -39.24 -7.80
C ILE A 100 8.22 -39.05 -6.37
N LYS A 101 9.54 -39.13 -6.21
CA LYS A 101 10.21 -39.08 -4.90
C LYS A 101 11.27 -37.99 -4.89
N GLY A 102 11.32 -37.29 -3.77
CA GLY A 102 12.22 -36.16 -3.56
C GLY A 102 11.50 -34.96 -2.93
N GLN A 103 12.22 -33.85 -2.92
CA GLN A 103 11.77 -32.58 -2.36
C GLN A 103 12.11 -31.41 -3.29
N VAL A 104 11.34 -30.33 -3.15
CA VAL A 104 11.56 -29.04 -3.79
C VAL A 104 11.97 -28.06 -2.70
N ASN A 105 13.10 -27.39 -2.89
CA ASN A 105 13.66 -26.43 -1.94
C ASN A 105 13.51 -25.03 -2.54
N LEU A 106 12.62 -24.22 -1.97
CA LEU A 106 12.56 -22.79 -2.21
C LEU A 106 13.71 -22.13 -1.43
N ILE A 107 14.57 -21.36 -2.11
CA ILE A 107 15.75 -20.72 -1.51
C ILE A 107 15.55 -19.21 -1.56
N LEU A 108 15.65 -18.57 -0.39
CA LEU A 108 15.39 -17.14 -0.18
C LEU A 108 16.58 -16.53 0.59
N GLN A 109 16.91 -15.26 0.35
CA GLN A 109 17.82 -14.49 1.19
C GLN A 109 17.10 -13.95 2.43
N HIS A 110 17.82 -13.66 3.52
CA HIS A 110 17.24 -12.80 4.57
C HIS A 110 17.01 -11.40 3.97
N GLY A 111 15.83 -10.83 4.20
CA GLY A 111 15.30 -9.66 3.50
C GLY A 111 14.31 -9.99 2.37
N GLU A 112 14.22 -11.25 1.91
CA GLU A 112 13.13 -11.73 1.04
C GLU A 112 11.94 -12.24 1.87
N LEU A 113 10.74 -11.99 1.37
CA LEU A 113 9.48 -12.53 1.88
C LEU A 113 8.64 -13.08 0.73
N PHE A 114 8.48 -14.40 0.70
CA PHE A 114 7.76 -15.11 -0.35
C PHE A 114 6.29 -15.31 0.04
N PRO A 115 5.29 -14.88 -0.76
CA PRO A 115 3.88 -14.93 -0.36
C PRO A 115 3.40 -16.34 0.01
N ALA A 116 2.82 -16.52 1.19
CA ALA A 116 2.37 -17.85 1.65
C ALA A 116 1.13 -18.35 0.88
N SER A 117 0.32 -17.42 0.39
CA SER A 117 -0.86 -17.62 -0.46
C SER A 117 -0.54 -17.99 -1.93
N SER A 118 0.74 -18.20 -2.28
CA SER A 118 1.13 -18.63 -3.63
C SER A 118 0.52 -19.99 -4.00
N SER A 119 0.18 -20.17 -5.27
CA SER A 119 -0.09 -21.49 -5.86
C SER A 119 1.22 -22.23 -6.14
N PHE A 120 1.28 -23.49 -5.72
CA PHE A 120 2.33 -24.45 -6.07
C PHE A 120 1.80 -25.39 -7.17
N ILE A 121 2.31 -25.21 -8.39
CA ILE A 121 1.83 -25.86 -9.60
C ILE A 121 2.86 -26.90 -10.06
N ILE A 122 2.40 -28.12 -10.34
CA ILE A 122 3.22 -29.21 -10.88
C ILE A 122 2.63 -29.69 -12.21
N ASP A 123 3.33 -29.42 -13.30
CA ASP A 123 3.08 -30.06 -14.60
C ASP A 123 3.95 -31.31 -14.75
N ASN A 124 3.30 -32.47 -14.67
CA ASN A 124 3.92 -33.78 -14.85
C ASN A 124 3.61 -34.31 -16.26
N ALA A 125 4.41 -33.88 -17.25
CA ALA A 125 4.26 -34.22 -18.67
C ALA A 125 2.84 -33.99 -19.23
N GLY A 126 2.34 -32.75 -19.12
CA GLY A 126 0.99 -32.34 -19.55
C GLY A 126 -0.11 -32.65 -18.54
N ASN A 127 0.25 -32.93 -17.27
CA ASN A 127 -0.70 -33.27 -16.20
C ASN A 127 -0.47 -32.30 -15.06
N ILE A 128 -1.20 -31.18 -15.13
CA ILE A 128 -1.09 -30.06 -14.20
C ILE A 128 -1.90 -30.37 -12.94
N ASN A 129 -1.25 -30.23 -11.79
CA ASN A 129 -1.84 -30.29 -10.47
C ASN A 129 -1.48 -28.98 -9.75
N GLU A 130 -2.42 -28.41 -9.00
CA GLU A 130 -2.24 -27.15 -8.29
C GLU A 130 -2.61 -27.34 -6.82
N TYR A 131 -1.80 -26.77 -5.94
CA TYR A 131 -1.90 -26.86 -4.50
C TYR A 131 -1.67 -25.48 -3.90
N ASN A 132 -2.30 -25.15 -2.77
CA ASN A 132 -1.92 -23.94 -2.03
C ASN A 132 -0.59 -24.20 -1.32
N LEU A 133 0.38 -23.29 -1.47
CA LEU A 133 1.71 -23.40 -0.87
C LEU A 133 1.66 -23.49 0.67
N GLN A 134 0.68 -22.84 1.32
CA GLN A 134 0.50 -22.89 2.77
C GLN A 134 0.17 -24.30 3.29
N ASP A 135 -0.49 -25.13 2.49
CA ASP A 135 -0.92 -26.47 2.88
C ASP A 135 0.24 -27.49 2.81
N LEU A 136 1.37 -27.09 2.23
CA LEU A 136 2.54 -27.94 1.94
C LEU A 136 3.79 -27.62 2.78
N ILE A 137 3.77 -26.52 3.55
CA ILE A 137 4.91 -26.05 4.36
C ILE A 137 4.47 -25.93 5.82
N SER A 138 5.22 -26.57 6.72
CA SER A 138 4.97 -26.50 8.18
C SER A 138 5.81 -25.45 8.91
N ASN A 139 6.52 -24.57 8.18
CA ASN A 139 7.26 -23.46 8.76
C ASN A 139 6.30 -22.36 9.24
N SER A 140 6.69 -21.61 10.26
CA SER A 140 5.98 -20.38 10.64
C SER A 140 6.07 -19.35 9.51
N VAL A 141 4.93 -18.84 9.06
CA VAL A 141 4.87 -17.62 8.27
C VAL A 141 5.23 -16.41 9.15
N VAL A 142 5.73 -15.36 8.51
CA VAL A 142 5.97 -14.03 9.10
C VAL A 142 5.25 -12.98 8.27
N GLU A 143 4.90 -11.86 8.89
CA GLU A 143 4.16 -10.76 8.25
C GLU A 143 5.13 -9.68 7.77
N GLY A 144 4.85 -9.08 6.62
CA GLY A 144 5.64 -7.98 6.09
C GLY A 144 5.35 -7.66 4.62
N ASN A 145 6.20 -6.83 4.02
CA ASN A 145 6.15 -6.55 2.58
C ASN A 145 6.73 -7.72 1.79
N PHE A 146 5.98 -8.21 0.81
CA PHE A 146 6.46 -9.22 -0.11
C PHE A 146 7.60 -8.67 -0.96
N TYR A 147 8.68 -9.44 -1.04
CA TYR A 147 9.84 -9.14 -1.86
C TYR A 147 10.51 -10.44 -2.27
N VAL A 148 10.51 -10.70 -3.57
CA VAL A 148 11.20 -11.84 -4.18
C VAL A 148 12.12 -11.28 -5.25
N LYS A 149 13.42 -11.44 -5.04
CA LYS A 149 14.46 -10.74 -5.78
C LYS A 149 14.47 -11.14 -7.26
N ASP A 150 14.79 -10.16 -8.11
CA ASP A 150 14.74 -10.25 -9.58
C ASP A 150 13.32 -10.50 -10.17
N LYS A 151 12.24 -10.31 -9.39
CA LYS A 151 10.84 -10.54 -9.79
C LYS A 151 9.88 -9.48 -9.22
N LEU A 152 8.78 -9.20 -9.93
CA LEU A 152 7.63 -8.52 -9.32
C LEU A 152 6.90 -9.50 -8.40
N ALA A 153 7.07 -9.33 -7.10
CA ALA A 153 6.27 -9.98 -6.07
C ALA A 153 5.86 -8.93 -5.04
N GLU A 154 5.32 -7.82 -5.52
CA GLU A 154 4.99 -6.62 -4.74
C GLU A 154 3.64 -6.78 -4.04
N GLY A 155 3.55 -6.32 -2.79
CA GLY A 155 2.38 -6.44 -1.91
C GLY A 155 2.80 -6.60 -0.44
N SER A 156 1.86 -6.91 0.45
CA SER A 156 2.13 -7.21 1.86
C SER A 156 1.24 -8.35 2.39
N GLY A 157 1.66 -8.97 3.49
CA GLY A 157 0.91 -9.99 4.21
C GLY A 157 1.79 -11.12 4.76
N PHE A 158 1.20 -12.29 4.96
CA PHE A 158 1.91 -13.47 5.48
C PHE A 158 2.74 -14.18 4.39
N GLY A 159 4.01 -14.43 4.68
CA GLY A 159 4.95 -15.08 3.79
C GLY A 159 5.99 -15.94 4.50
N TYR A 160 6.80 -16.64 3.70
CA TYR A 160 7.99 -17.34 4.17
C TYR A 160 9.22 -16.47 3.94
N GLY A 161 9.96 -16.17 5.01
CA GLY A 161 11.11 -15.27 4.98
C GLY A 161 11.78 -15.18 6.34
N VAL A 162 12.89 -14.44 6.39
CA VAL A 162 13.54 -13.98 7.62
C VAL A 162 13.93 -12.52 7.40
N GLU A 163 13.66 -11.66 8.38
CA GLU A 163 14.02 -10.24 8.32
C GLU A 163 15.51 -10.05 8.01
N GLY A 164 15.79 -9.18 7.05
CA GLY A 164 17.14 -8.67 6.82
C GLY A 164 17.51 -7.55 7.78
N GLU A 165 18.71 -7.00 7.62
CA GLU A 165 19.25 -5.93 8.48
C GLU A 165 19.82 -4.79 7.62
N LYS A 166 19.38 -3.57 7.87
CA LYS A 166 19.75 -2.33 7.15
C LYS A 166 20.39 -1.34 8.13
N GLU A 167 21.62 -0.90 7.87
CA GLU A 167 22.24 0.18 8.67
C GLU A 167 21.59 1.52 8.29
N VAL A 168 21.02 2.21 9.26
CA VAL A 168 20.34 3.51 9.11
C VAL A 168 21.03 4.60 9.92
N PHE A 169 20.79 5.87 9.57
CA PHE A 169 21.46 7.04 10.16
C PHE A 169 20.44 8.04 10.73
N PRO A 170 19.78 7.73 11.87
CA PRO A 170 18.78 8.62 12.46
C PRO A 170 19.35 9.99 12.84
N SER A 171 18.50 11.01 12.82
CA SER A 171 18.82 12.33 13.38
C SER A 171 18.81 12.27 14.91
N VAL A 172 19.95 12.55 15.51
CA VAL A 172 20.12 12.74 16.95
C VAL A 172 19.73 14.17 17.30
N LEU A 173 18.71 14.33 18.14
CA LEU A 173 18.44 15.60 18.82
C LEU A 173 19.53 15.83 19.90
N PHE A 174 20.04 17.04 19.93
CA PHE A 174 20.92 17.51 21.00
C PHE A 174 20.64 18.98 21.30
N SER A 175 21.01 19.40 22.50
CA SER A 175 21.03 20.80 22.89
C SER A 175 22.44 21.23 23.31
N PHE A 176 22.78 22.48 23.03
CA PHE A 176 24.06 23.09 23.38
C PHE A 176 23.85 24.53 23.85
N ARG A 177 24.86 25.12 24.47
CA ARG A 177 24.87 26.55 24.82
C ARG A 177 26.13 27.26 24.36
N VAL A 178 26.01 28.54 24.08
CA VAL A 178 27.13 29.42 23.70
C VAL A 178 27.78 30.00 24.95
N VAL A 179 29.11 29.89 25.05
CA VAL A 179 29.92 30.27 26.24
C VAL A 179 31.18 31.05 25.85
N ASP A 180 31.63 31.98 26.69
CA ASP A 180 32.90 32.71 26.50
C ASP A 180 34.11 31.74 26.55
N SER A 181 35.06 31.88 25.62
CA SER A 181 36.21 30.96 25.42
C SER A 181 37.33 31.17 26.46
N GLY A 182 36.97 31.25 27.73
CA GLY A 182 37.81 31.57 28.88
C GLY A 182 38.89 30.54 29.23
N ILE A 183 39.90 30.41 28.36
CA ILE A 183 41.15 29.64 28.54
C ILE A 183 40.97 28.10 28.56
N GLY A 184 40.77 27.50 27.38
CA GLY A 184 41.03 26.07 27.20
C GLY A 184 40.46 25.49 25.91
N SER A 185 41.31 24.92 25.05
CA SER A 185 40.83 24.11 23.92
C SER A 185 40.17 22.84 24.44
N LEU A 186 38.88 22.68 24.11
CA LEU A 186 38.09 21.49 24.38
C LEU A 186 37.33 21.08 23.12
N SER A 187 37.59 19.86 22.65
CA SER A 187 36.63 19.07 21.87
C SER A 187 35.78 18.30 22.87
N GLY A 188 34.48 18.55 22.91
CA GLY A 188 33.54 17.78 23.75
C GLY A 188 32.98 16.57 23.01
N SER A 189 32.76 15.48 23.73
CA SER A 189 31.88 14.38 23.32
C SER A 189 31.08 13.87 24.54
N THR A 190 29.87 13.38 24.29
CA THR A 190 28.96 12.85 25.32
C THR A 190 28.87 11.33 25.22
N SER A 191 29.33 10.59 26.25
CA SER A 191 29.17 9.13 26.28
C SER A 191 28.04 8.72 27.23
N SER A 192 26.91 8.28 26.68
CA SER A 192 25.82 7.71 27.48
C SER A 192 26.22 6.33 28.00
N GLY A 193 25.96 6.10 29.29
CA GLY A 193 26.29 4.85 29.98
C GLY A 193 25.54 4.76 31.30
N GLY A 194 24.36 4.15 31.28
CA GLY A 194 23.47 4.09 32.44
C GLY A 194 23.95 3.15 33.55
N GLY A 195 23.68 3.50 34.81
CA GLY A 195 23.80 2.58 35.95
C GLY A 195 24.09 3.22 37.31
N GLU A 196 23.11 3.06 38.22
CA GLU A 196 23.23 3.10 39.70
C GLU A 196 23.39 4.44 40.43
N ASP A 197 22.76 4.50 41.62
CA ASP A 197 22.68 5.66 42.51
C ASP A 197 24.01 6.07 43.15
N PHE A 198 24.15 7.34 43.52
CA PHE A 198 24.83 7.70 44.78
C PHE A 198 24.33 9.02 45.40
N ASP A 199 23.67 8.93 46.57
CA ASP A 199 23.42 10.08 47.46
C ASP A 199 24.74 10.59 48.06
N VAL A 200 24.85 11.92 48.20
CA VAL A 200 25.96 12.59 48.91
C VAL A 200 25.42 13.64 49.87
N SER A 201 24.71 13.17 50.89
CA SER A 201 24.39 13.96 52.08
C SER A 201 25.68 14.26 52.90
N VAL A 202 25.89 15.53 53.23
CA VAL A 202 27.17 16.05 53.78
C VAL A 202 27.18 16.09 55.32
N VAL A 203 28.38 16.00 55.90
CA VAL A 203 28.75 16.11 57.33
C VAL A 203 28.73 14.81 58.13
N VAL A 204 29.90 14.19 58.25
CA VAL A 204 30.27 13.33 59.38
C VAL A 204 31.20 14.08 60.33
N LYS A 205 30.89 14.03 61.63
CA LYS A 205 31.87 14.16 62.70
C LYS A 205 31.90 12.85 63.48
N ASN A 206 33.08 12.46 63.93
CA ASN A 206 33.29 11.31 64.82
C ASN A 206 32.41 11.47 66.09
N ASP A 207 31.84 10.36 66.61
CA ASP A 207 32.57 9.62 67.64
C ASP A 207 32.10 8.17 67.92
N THR A 208 33.07 7.37 68.37
CA THR A 208 33.06 6.12 69.16
C THR A 208 31.85 5.14 69.32
N THR A 209 32.19 3.86 69.07
CA THR A 209 31.91 2.61 69.87
C THR A 209 30.67 1.70 69.72
N SER A 210 30.99 0.42 69.40
CA SER A 210 30.57 -0.86 70.03
C SER A 210 29.19 -1.52 69.80
N ASN A 211 29.26 -2.79 69.35
CA ASN A 211 28.49 -3.99 69.76
C ASN A 211 26.93 -4.00 69.57
N ASP A 212 26.25 -5.13 69.34
CA ASP A 212 26.65 -6.55 69.23
C ASP A 212 25.65 -7.36 68.33
N THR A 213 25.88 -8.67 68.16
CA THR A 213 24.93 -9.77 67.77
C THR A 213 23.57 -9.40 67.11
N GLY A 214 23.22 -9.88 65.92
CA GLY A 214 22.84 -11.30 65.65
C GLY A 214 21.30 -11.46 65.65
N ASP A 215 20.66 -12.56 65.22
CA ASP A 215 21.08 -13.78 64.51
C ASP A 215 19.82 -14.50 63.94
N THR A 216 19.96 -15.30 62.87
CA THR A 216 18.93 -16.19 62.23
C THR A 216 17.60 -15.59 61.71
N GLY A 217 16.94 -16.14 60.67
CA GLY A 217 17.41 -17.14 59.70
C GLY A 217 16.33 -18.10 59.13
N GLY A 218 15.96 -17.92 57.85
CA GLY A 218 15.33 -18.96 57.00
C GLY A 218 13.86 -19.34 57.28
N SER A 219 13.21 -20.22 56.51
CA SER A 219 13.46 -20.70 55.12
C SER A 219 12.25 -21.53 54.62
N SER A 220 11.92 -21.45 53.31
CA SER A 220 11.12 -22.37 52.47
C SER A 220 9.72 -22.90 52.95
N GLY A 221 8.82 -23.34 52.08
CA GLY A 221 8.79 -23.35 50.60
C GLY A 221 7.65 -24.24 50.04
N ASP A 222 7.34 -24.06 48.75
CA ASP A 222 6.63 -24.93 47.78
C ASP A 222 5.24 -25.55 48.09
N GLY A 223 4.32 -25.48 47.11
CA GLY A 223 3.13 -26.36 47.04
C GLY A 223 1.90 -25.80 46.30
N ALA A 224 1.62 -26.31 45.10
CA ALA A 224 0.37 -26.15 44.32
C ALA A 224 -0.15 -27.56 43.91
N PRO A 225 -1.25 -27.78 43.15
CA PRO A 225 -2.24 -26.85 42.53
C PRO A 225 -3.74 -27.31 42.65
N ALA A 226 -4.60 -26.77 41.77
CA ALA A 226 -5.84 -27.34 41.18
C ALA A 226 -7.27 -27.11 41.77
N GLU A 227 -8.07 -26.39 40.95
CA GLU A 227 -9.42 -26.72 40.40
C GLU A 227 -10.77 -26.70 41.19
N GLU A 228 -11.75 -26.02 40.53
CA GLU A 228 -13.19 -26.29 40.31
C GLU A 228 -14.35 -26.00 41.33
N THR A 229 -15.22 -25.06 40.89
CA THR A 229 -16.71 -25.10 40.66
C THR A 229 -17.82 -24.87 41.74
N GLU A 230 -18.94 -24.32 41.19
CA GLU A 230 -20.38 -24.25 41.61
C GLU A 230 -20.93 -23.14 42.55
N GLU A 231 -22.21 -22.78 42.27
CA GLU A 231 -23.10 -21.77 42.91
C GLU A 231 -23.95 -22.41 44.07
N PRO A 232 -25.20 -22.01 44.48
CA PRO A 232 -26.06 -20.80 44.31
C PRO A 232 -26.60 -20.32 45.73
N PRO A 233 -27.84 -19.80 46.00
CA PRO A 233 -28.97 -19.24 45.20
C PRO A 233 -29.59 -17.90 45.75
N ILE A 234 -30.82 -17.57 45.30
CA ILE A 234 -31.61 -16.33 45.51
C ILE A 234 -32.91 -16.60 46.33
N GLU A 235 -33.45 -15.64 47.10
CA GLU A 235 -34.91 -15.57 47.46
C GLU A 235 -35.41 -14.15 47.88
N GLU A 236 -36.73 -13.93 48.12
CA GLU A 236 -37.44 -12.65 47.93
C GLU A 236 -38.23 -12.00 49.12
N THR A 237 -38.18 -10.65 49.23
CA THR A 237 -39.24 -9.63 49.65
C THR A 237 -40.08 -9.85 50.97
N PRO A 238 -41.20 -9.13 51.32
CA PRO A 238 -41.79 -7.80 50.95
C PRO A 238 -42.34 -6.88 52.11
N THR A 239 -42.91 -5.69 51.78
CA THR A 239 -43.83 -4.75 52.56
C THR A 239 -43.29 -3.88 53.73
N GLY A 240 -43.82 -2.67 54.10
CA GLY A 240 -44.80 -1.73 53.48
C GLY A 240 -45.38 -0.60 54.41
N GLN A 241 -45.81 0.57 53.86
CA GLN A 241 -46.63 1.71 54.42
C GLN A 241 -46.07 2.59 55.60
N GLY A 242 -46.39 3.89 55.81
CA GLY A 242 -47.16 4.95 55.06
C GLY A 242 -47.39 6.29 55.86
N GLU A 243 -47.91 7.36 55.21
CA GLU A 243 -48.57 8.62 55.76
C GLU A 243 -47.72 9.70 56.54
N ASP A 244 -47.98 11.03 56.60
CA ASP A 244 -48.94 12.01 55.97
C ASP A 244 -48.49 13.52 56.16
N SER A 245 -49.06 14.46 55.37
CA SER A 245 -49.13 15.95 55.51
C SER A 245 -47.87 16.81 55.19
N SER A 246 -47.93 18.07 54.67
CA SER A 246 -49.04 18.98 54.28
C SER A 246 -48.67 19.99 53.16
N LEU A 247 -49.65 20.37 52.32
CA LEU A 247 -49.63 21.43 51.26
C LEU A 247 -50.33 22.73 51.75
N PRO A 248 -50.60 23.80 50.95
CA PRO A 248 -50.39 24.05 49.50
C PRO A 248 -49.40 25.23 49.25
N ASP A 249 -49.29 25.95 48.12
CA ASP A 249 -50.07 26.18 46.86
C ASP A 249 -49.08 26.77 45.80
N SER A 250 -49.30 26.93 44.48
CA SER A 250 -50.39 26.72 43.50
C SER A 250 -49.74 26.68 42.08
N SER A 251 -50.34 26.47 40.88
CA SER A 251 -51.66 25.97 40.42
C SER A 251 -51.66 25.80 38.88
N GLU A 252 -52.14 24.65 38.38
CA GLU A 252 -52.80 24.41 37.04
C GLU A 252 -52.00 24.52 35.71
N SER A 253 -52.34 23.87 34.58
CA SER A 253 -53.02 22.59 34.16
C SER A 253 -53.10 22.55 32.59
N GLN A 254 -53.32 21.52 31.74
CA GLN A 254 -53.52 20.05 31.68
C GLN A 254 -52.81 19.53 30.37
N VAL A 255 -52.44 18.27 30.05
CA VAL A 255 -52.63 16.86 30.52
C VAL A 255 -53.48 15.93 29.60
N GLN A 256 -52.77 15.06 28.84
CA GLN A 256 -53.06 13.68 28.35
C GLN A 256 -54.06 13.28 27.20
N GLU A 257 -53.46 12.69 26.14
CA GLU A 257 -53.67 11.33 25.51
C GLU A 257 -54.93 10.89 24.68
N PRO A 258 -54.84 9.85 23.79
CA PRO A 258 -55.72 9.61 22.60
C PRO A 258 -56.84 8.53 22.74
N PRO A 259 -56.92 7.27 22.17
CA PRO A 259 -56.07 6.44 21.25
C PRO A 259 -56.78 5.63 20.08
N ILE A 260 -56.01 4.89 19.24
CA ILE A 260 -56.33 3.67 18.42
C ILE A 260 -57.28 3.74 17.17
N GLY A 261 -56.93 3.04 16.05
CA GLY A 261 -57.95 2.37 15.18
C GLY A 261 -57.69 2.09 13.67
N GLU A 262 -57.22 0.87 13.33
CA GLU A 262 -57.56 -0.02 12.14
C GLU A 262 -57.45 0.41 10.64
N SER A 263 -57.35 -0.62 9.76
CA SER A 263 -57.36 -0.56 8.27
C SER A 263 -58.29 -1.65 7.69
N PRO A 264 -58.89 -1.48 6.47
CA PRO A 264 -58.75 -2.56 5.45
C PRO A 264 -58.88 -2.18 3.94
N SER A 265 -58.06 -2.85 3.12
CA SER A 265 -58.33 -3.56 1.83
C SER A 265 -59.01 -2.96 0.56
N GLU A 266 -58.32 -3.19 -0.59
CA GLU A 266 -58.79 -3.84 -1.85
C GLU A 266 -59.33 -3.08 -3.12
N VAL A 267 -58.88 -3.57 -4.31
CA VAL A 267 -59.39 -3.47 -5.73
C VAL A 267 -59.50 -2.06 -6.42
N THR A 268 -59.39 -1.82 -7.75
CA THR A 268 -59.26 -2.68 -8.98
C THR A 268 -58.46 -2.02 -10.14
N GLU A 269 -57.72 -2.88 -10.86
CA GLU A 269 -57.17 -2.94 -12.24
C GLU A 269 -57.70 -2.07 -13.45
N VAL A 270 -56.87 -2.03 -14.52
CA VAL A 270 -57.11 -1.76 -15.98
C VAL A 270 -56.84 -0.34 -16.56
N ALA A 271 -56.16 -0.31 -17.74
CA ALA A 271 -55.75 0.85 -18.56
C ALA A 271 -56.76 1.25 -19.67
N PRO A 272 -56.38 2.12 -20.65
CA PRO A 272 -56.04 1.57 -21.98
C PRO A 272 -54.97 2.32 -22.81
N GLU A 273 -54.41 1.64 -23.82
CA GLU A 273 -53.62 2.22 -24.93
C GLU A 273 -54.50 2.93 -25.99
N ASN A 274 -53.89 3.76 -26.88
CA ASN A 274 -53.81 3.45 -28.33
C ASN A 274 -53.17 4.54 -29.26
N THR A 275 -52.17 4.11 -30.04
CA THR A 275 -51.90 4.44 -31.48
C THR A 275 -51.35 5.80 -31.96
N VAL A 276 -50.77 5.69 -33.17
CA VAL A 276 -49.80 6.50 -33.98
C VAL A 276 -50.15 6.21 -35.49
N PRO A 277 -49.61 6.79 -36.61
CA PRO A 277 -48.96 8.06 -37.02
C PRO A 277 -49.87 8.80 -38.09
N PRO A 278 -49.47 9.45 -39.23
CA PRO A 278 -48.19 10.02 -39.77
C PRO A 278 -48.32 11.51 -40.27
N SER A 279 -47.44 12.19 -41.06
CA SER A 279 -46.29 11.82 -41.94
C SER A 279 -45.30 12.99 -42.25
N GLU A 280 -44.02 12.65 -42.45
CA GLU A 280 -42.92 13.23 -43.29
C GLU A 280 -42.94 14.67 -43.86
N THR A 281 -41.78 15.38 -43.81
CA THR A 281 -40.96 15.75 -45.01
C THR A 281 -39.59 16.42 -44.70
N THR A 282 -38.70 16.43 -45.70
CA THR A 282 -37.27 16.87 -45.81
C THR A 282 -37.10 18.40 -46.06
N GLU A 283 -35.94 19.07 -46.27
CA GLU A 283 -34.66 18.68 -46.93
C GLU A 283 -33.48 19.72 -46.76
N THR A 284 -32.24 19.23 -46.59
CA THR A 284 -30.87 19.77 -46.98
C THR A 284 -30.36 21.23 -46.76
N ALA A 285 -29.02 21.34 -46.54
CA ALA A 285 -28.15 22.53 -46.76
C ALA A 285 -27.32 22.41 -48.07
N PRO A 286 -26.46 23.38 -48.51
CA PRO A 286 -25.03 23.39 -48.08
C PRO A 286 -24.18 24.70 -48.21
N GLU A 287 -22.97 24.67 -47.60
CA GLU A 287 -21.63 25.21 -48.01
C GLU A 287 -21.27 26.68 -48.44
N SER A 288 -20.14 27.16 -47.86
CA SER A 288 -18.92 27.76 -48.51
C SER A 288 -18.55 29.28 -48.48
N THR A 289 -17.38 29.54 -47.83
CA THR A 289 -16.19 30.35 -48.26
C THR A 289 -16.12 31.91 -48.41
N ASP A 290 -15.23 32.50 -47.59
CA ASP A 290 -13.99 33.26 -47.96
C ASP A 290 -13.85 34.82 -47.90
N SER A 291 -12.63 35.24 -47.46
CA SER A 291 -11.79 36.47 -47.61
C SER A 291 -12.27 37.93 -47.37
N GLY A 292 -11.31 38.78 -46.91
CA GLY A 292 -11.32 40.25 -47.12
C GLY A 292 -10.63 41.14 -46.06
N GLU A 293 -9.41 41.65 -46.34
CA GLU A 293 -8.63 42.61 -45.51
C GLU A 293 -8.98 44.10 -45.78
N ASP A 294 -8.68 45.04 -44.86
CA ASP A 294 -7.73 46.19 -45.05
C ASP A 294 -7.49 47.02 -43.74
N SER A 295 -6.47 47.89 -43.77
CA SER A 295 -5.76 48.74 -42.79
C SER A 295 -6.47 50.02 -42.27
N GLY A 296 -5.94 50.81 -41.29
CA GLY A 296 -4.78 50.67 -40.37
C GLY A 296 -4.18 52.02 -39.85
N VAL A 297 -3.01 51.94 -39.18
CA VAL A 297 -1.98 53.01 -38.90
C VAL A 297 -2.17 54.06 -37.77
N SER A 298 -1.34 53.96 -36.70
CA SER A 298 -0.35 54.96 -36.18
C SER A 298 0.11 54.57 -34.75
N SER A 299 1.34 54.12 -34.46
CA SER A 299 2.70 54.69 -34.59
C SER A 299 3.14 55.64 -33.46
N GLU A 300 3.99 55.17 -32.53
CA GLU A 300 5.34 55.71 -32.25
C GLU A 300 6.10 54.85 -31.21
N GLU A 301 7.43 54.78 -31.34
CA GLU A 301 8.40 54.17 -30.40
C GLU A 301 9.70 55.00 -30.48
N PRO A 302 10.52 55.10 -29.41
CA PRO A 302 11.82 54.42 -29.49
C PRO A 302 12.42 53.92 -28.16
N GLY A 303 13.17 52.81 -28.21
CA GLY A 303 14.24 52.50 -27.24
C GLY A 303 15.54 53.33 -27.48
N PRO A 304 16.74 52.89 -27.02
CA PRO A 304 17.07 51.67 -26.25
C PRO A 304 17.99 51.93 -25.02
N SER A 305 18.33 50.92 -24.22
CA SER A 305 19.72 50.61 -23.81
C SER A 305 19.86 49.31 -22.98
N GLU A 306 20.97 48.63 -23.22
CA GLU A 306 21.55 47.43 -22.60
C GLU A 306 21.47 47.32 -21.07
N SER A 307 21.26 46.10 -20.55
CA SER A 307 22.35 45.30 -19.95
C SER A 307 21.88 43.91 -19.48
N ALA A 308 22.82 42.97 -19.40
CA ALA A 308 22.61 41.63 -18.83
C ALA A 308 23.77 41.25 -17.91
N PRO A 309 23.48 40.71 -16.71
CA PRO A 309 24.35 39.81 -15.94
C PRO A 309 23.69 38.41 -15.86
N SER A 310 24.27 37.37 -16.45
CA SER A 310 25.37 36.53 -15.91
C SER A 310 24.89 35.46 -14.91
N THR A 311 25.04 34.20 -15.31
CA THR A 311 24.98 33.03 -14.42
C THR A 311 26.14 33.05 -13.42
N ASP A 312 25.86 32.80 -12.14
CA ASP A 312 26.86 32.42 -11.15
C ASP A 312 26.27 31.31 -10.26
N SER A 313 27.14 30.49 -9.64
CA SER A 313 26.73 29.28 -8.90
C SER A 313 27.17 29.31 -7.44
N ALA A 314 26.20 29.27 -6.53
CA ALA A 314 26.30 28.93 -5.10
C ALA A 314 24.98 28.24 -4.70
N GLY A 315 24.89 27.37 -3.70
CA GLY A 315 25.79 27.16 -2.54
C GLY A 315 25.03 27.52 -1.26
N GLU A 316 24.95 26.61 -0.30
CA GLU A 316 23.93 26.62 0.78
C GLU A 316 24.00 27.84 1.71
N SER A 317 22.85 28.21 2.31
CA SER A 317 22.69 28.31 3.78
C SER A 317 21.30 28.83 4.18
N THR A 318 20.49 28.02 4.89
CA THR A 318 19.22 28.42 5.54
C THR A 318 19.46 28.92 6.97
N GLY A 319 20.18 30.05 7.10
CA GLY A 319 20.54 30.62 8.40
C GLY A 319 19.37 31.26 9.15
N ILE A 320 18.73 30.51 10.04
CA ILE A 320 17.78 31.05 11.03
C ILE A 320 18.54 31.98 11.98
N THR A 321 18.32 33.29 11.86
CA THR A 321 19.08 34.31 12.57
C THR A 321 18.30 34.88 13.77
N GLY A 322 18.26 34.11 14.86
CA GLY A 322 17.89 34.63 16.18
C GLY A 322 18.97 35.58 16.73
N GLU A 323 18.58 36.53 17.58
CA GLU A 323 19.56 37.38 18.27
C GLU A 323 20.35 36.57 19.31
N ILE A 324 21.68 36.76 19.31
CA ILE A 324 22.62 35.97 20.13
C ILE A 324 22.61 36.47 21.59
N VAL A 325 22.34 35.57 22.53
CA VAL A 325 22.40 35.83 23.98
C VAL A 325 23.31 34.79 24.65
N GLU A 326 24.19 35.26 25.54
CA GLU A 326 25.12 34.42 26.30
C GLU A 326 24.37 33.52 27.30
N GLY A 327 24.57 32.19 27.20
CA GLY A 327 24.04 31.21 28.14
C GLY A 327 22.70 30.57 27.77
N ASP A 328 22.02 31.02 26.71
CA ASP A 328 20.82 30.36 26.18
C ASP A 328 21.12 28.93 25.69
N ILE A 329 20.10 28.07 25.71
CA ILE A 329 20.16 26.69 25.24
C ILE A 329 19.55 26.66 23.83
N ILE A 330 20.27 26.07 22.89
CA ILE A 330 19.95 26.00 21.47
C ILE A 330 19.86 24.52 21.09
N GLU A 331 18.80 24.13 20.39
CA GLU A 331 18.58 22.76 19.94
C GLU A 331 19.07 22.58 18.50
N GLY A 332 19.55 21.37 18.20
CA GLY A 332 20.04 20.98 16.90
C GLY A 332 19.81 19.50 16.60
N PHE A 333 19.76 19.17 15.31
CA PHE A 333 19.64 17.81 14.82
C PHE A 333 20.88 17.46 14.00
N VAL A 334 21.53 16.35 14.33
CA VAL A 334 22.75 15.87 13.66
C VAL A 334 22.63 14.39 13.34
N SER A 335 23.12 13.95 12.18
CA SER A 335 23.18 12.53 11.82
C SER A 335 24.53 12.18 11.23
N LYS A 336 24.79 10.88 11.02
CA LYS A 336 26.03 10.38 10.40
C LYS A 336 26.28 10.86 8.96
N VAL A 337 25.27 11.48 8.34
CA VAL A 337 25.32 12.03 6.98
C VAL A 337 25.12 13.55 6.91
N ASN A 338 24.55 14.15 7.96
CA ASN A 338 24.26 15.58 8.04
C ASN A 338 24.87 16.18 9.33
N ASP A 339 25.96 16.93 9.18
CA ASP A 339 26.54 17.75 10.26
C ASP A 339 25.63 18.97 10.55
N TYR A 340 25.57 19.41 11.81
CA TYR A 340 24.86 20.64 12.21
C TYR A 340 25.85 21.79 12.39
N GLU A 341 25.62 22.93 11.73
CA GLU A 341 26.48 24.11 11.82
C GLU A 341 25.81 25.29 12.57
N TYR A 342 26.56 25.92 13.49
CA TYR A 342 26.13 27.12 14.19
C TYR A 342 27.20 28.22 14.13
N ASP A 343 26.83 29.44 13.69
CA ASP A 343 27.76 30.57 13.59
C ASP A 343 28.11 31.16 14.97
N LEU A 344 29.40 31.15 15.32
CA LEU A 344 29.94 31.60 16.60
C LEU A 344 30.57 33.01 16.50
N PRO A 345 30.25 33.93 17.42
CA PRO A 345 30.97 35.20 17.52
C PRO A 345 32.45 35.01 17.91
N GLU A 346 33.32 35.92 17.49
CA GLU A 346 34.74 35.91 17.88
C GLU A 346 34.89 35.88 19.41
N GLY A 347 35.53 34.84 19.92
CA GLY A 347 35.76 34.65 21.36
C GLY A 347 34.78 33.70 22.05
N TYR A 348 33.78 33.15 21.36
CA TYR A 348 32.82 32.21 21.95
C TYR A 348 33.05 30.76 21.48
N SER A 349 32.53 29.84 22.28
CA SER A 349 32.60 28.38 22.10
C SER A 349 31.23 27.77 22.44
N VAL A 350 31.12 26.45 22.36
CA VAL A 350 29.89 25.70 22.68
C VAL A 350 30.14 24.64 23.76
N GLU A 351 29.11 24.38 24.56
CA GLU A 351 29.04 23.27 25.51
C GLU A 351 27.75 22.48 25.21
N ILE A 352 27.87 21.19 24.89
CA ILE A 352 26.70 20.30 24.72
C ILE A 352 26.07 20.12 26.10
N VAL A 353 24.77 20.37 26.19
CA VAL A 353 23.98 20.33 27.43
C VAL A 353 23.32 18.96 27.60
N GLU A 354 22.66 18.47 26.56
CA GLU A 354 21.91 17.21 26.57
C GLU A 354 21.89 16.58 25.17
N SER A 355 21.94 15.25 25.09
CA SER A 355 21.73 14.48 23.85
C SER A 355 21.53 13.01 24.21
N ASP A 356 20.62 12.32 23.49
CA ASP A 356 20.35 10.90 23.69
C ASP A 356 21.49 9.99 23.19
N GLN A 357 22.36 10.48 22.31
CA GLN A 357 23.47 9.73 21.70
C GLN A 357 24.79 10.51 21.76
N GLU A 358 25.90 9.90 21.31
CA GLU A 358 27.21 10.57 21.29
C GLU A 358 27.28 11.61 20.16
N VAL A 359 27.26 12.89 20.54
CA VAL A 359 27.50 14.03 19.65
C VAL A 359 28.86 14.63 19.98
N ASN A 360 29.61 14.94 18.92
CA ASN A 360 30.91 15.59 18.96
C ASN A 360 30.79 17.01 18.37
N PHE A 361 31.75 17.89 18.65
CA PHE A 361 31.86 19.15 17.92
C PHE A 361 33.31 19.59 17.67
N GLU A 362 33.52 20.35 16.61
CA GLU A 362 34.77 21.05 16.31
C GLU A 362 34.47 22.48 15.81
N ILE A 363 35.22 23.46 16.30
CA ILE A 363 35.08 24.86 15.85
C ILE A 363 36.01 25.11 14.65
N LYS A 364 35.42 25.47 13.50
CA LYS A 364 36.13 25.77 12.25
C LYS A 364 35.61 27.07 11.63
N ASP A 365 36.51 27.91 11.13
CA ASP A 365 36.23 29.09 10.28
C ASP A 365 35.11 30.05 10.76
N GLY A 366 34.84 30.09 12.08
CA GLY A 366 33.80 30.92 12.70
C GLY A 366 32.52 30.19 13.08
N LYS A 367 32.44 28.87 12.85
CA LYS A 367 31.30 28.02 13.19
C LYS A 367 31.66 26.95 14.22
N ALA A 368 30.70 26.53 15.04
CA ALA A 368 30.70 25.20 15.64
C ALA A 368 30.05 24.22 14.66
N VAL A 369 30.77 23.16 14.31
CA VAL A 369 30.26 22.05 13.50
C VAL A 369 30.10 20.85 14.41
N PHE A 370 28.87 20.36 14.57
CA PHE A 370 28.51 19.20 15.39
C PHE A 370 28.32 17.98 14.49
N THR A 371 28.82 16.84 14.93
CA THR A 371 28.85 15.58 14.15
C THR A 371 28.52 14.39 15.04
N THR A 372 28.02 13.28 14.46
CA THR A 372 27.86 12.01 15.17
C THR A 372 28.28 10.83 14.30
N ASP A 373 28.81 9.77 14.92
CA ASP A 373 29.03 8.46 14.27
C ASP A 373 27.80 7.52 14.42
N TYR A 374 26.71 7.99 15.05
CA TYR A 374 25.54 7.17 15.38
C TYR A 374 24.92 6.50 14.15
N SER A 375 24.71 5.20 14.25
CA SER A 375 23.86 4.43 13.34
C SER A 375 23.08 3.40 14.11
N ASP A 376 21.94 3.03 13.55
CA ASP A 376 21.04 2.01 14.07
C ASP A 376 20.87 0.89 13.03
N VAL A 377 20.21 -0.21 13.42
CA VAL A 377 19.94 -1.34 12.52
C VAL A 377 18.43 -1.58 12.42
N GLU A 378 17.86 -1.15 11.30
CA GLU A 378 16.47 -1.43 10.96
C GLU A 378 16.32 -2.87 10.45
N LYS A 379 15.20 -3.52 10.77
CA LYS A 379 14.87 -4.89 10.36
C LYS A 379 13.63 -4.90 9.48
N GLY A 380 13.62 -5.74 8.45
CA GLY A 380 12.50 -5.82 7.54
C GLY A 380 12.72 -6.65 6.29
N PHE A 381 11.88 -6.40 5.30
CA PHE A 381 11.84 -7.08 4.01
C PHE A 381 11.81 -6.06 2.87
N GLY A 382 12.49 -6.37 1.75
CA GLY A 382 12.71 -5.44 0.65
C GLY A 382 14.18 -5.37 0.24
N GLU A 383 14.45 -4.71 -0.90
CA GLU A 383 15.79 -4.68 -1.54
C GLU A 383 16.91 -4.19 -0.61
N ASP A 384 16.65 -3.13 0.17
CA ASP A 384 17.60 -2.55 1.13
C ASP A 384 18.00 -3.49 2.28
N TYR A 385 17.19 -4.52 2.56
CA TYR A 385 17.39 -5.46 3.66
C TYR A 385 18.16 -6.72 3.24
N ILE A 386 18.42 -6.91 1.95
CA ILE A 386 18.94 -8.18 1.42
C ILE A 386 20.37 -8.46 1.89
N THR A 387 20.56 -9.58 2.60
CA THR A 387 21.87 -10.04 3.10
C THR A 387 22.38 -11.30 2.38
N ASP A 388 23.66 -11.65 2.55
CA ASP A 388 24.25 -12.90 2.05
C ASP A 388 23.75 -14.18 2.78
N GLU A 389 22.94 -14.06 3.84
CA GLU A 389 22.36 -15.20 4.55
C GLU A 389 21.11 -15.76 3.84
N ILE A 390 20.86 -17.07 3.96
CA ILE A 390 19.80 -17.77 3.23
C ILE A 390 18.89 -18.62 4.11
N LEU A 391 17.59 -18.51 3.86
CA LEU A 391 16.54 -19.44 4.29
C LEU A 391 16.32 -20.50 3.19
N ILE A 392 16.11 -21.75 3.61
CA ILE A 392 15.70 -22.85 2.73
C ILE A 392 14.39 -23.42 3.24
N VAL A 393 13.36 -23.43 2.39
CA VAL A 393 12.02 -23.92 2.70
C VAL A 393 11.75 -25.19 1.88
N PRO A 394 11.79 -26.39 2.51
CA PRO A 394 11.63 -27.67 1.81
C PRO A 394 10.16 -28.09 1.69
N ILE A 395 9.80 -28.65 0.54
CA ILE A 395 8.45 -29.13 0.19
C ILE A 395 8.55 -30.60 -0.25
N SER A 396 7.83 -31.49 0.40
CA SER A 396 7.82 -32.93 0.11
C SER A 396 6.91 -33.24 -1.09
N LEU A 397 7.46 -33.82 -2.17
CA LEU A 397 6.63 -34.31 -3.28
C LEU A 397 6.06 -35.72 -3.04
N THR A 398 6.65 -36.46 -2.09
CA THR A 398 6.33 -37.87 -1.85
C THR A 398 4.93 -38.03 -1.25
N GLU A 399 4.44 -37.02 -0.53
CA GLU A 399 3.12 -37.01 0.11
C GLU A 399 1.98 -36.64 -0.87
N LEU A 400 2.32 -36.18 -2.09
CA LEU A 400 1.35 -35.81 -3.13
C LEU A 400 0.87 -37.00 -3.99
N GLY A 401 1.47 -38.19 -3.85
CA GLY A 401 1.06 -39.42 -4.56
C GLY A 401 1.22 -39.37 -6.08
N LEU A 402 2.03 -38.46 -6.61
CA LEU A 402 2.15 -38.20 -8.04
C LEU A 402 2.90 -39.33 -8.77
N ILE A 403 2.24 -40.05 -9.68
CA ILE A 403 2.88 -41.11 -10.47
C ILE A 403 3.84 -40.51 -11.52
N ALA A 404 5.07 -41.02 -11.59
CA ALA A 404 6.08 -40.58 -12.54
C ALA A 404 5.69 -40.86 -14.00
N ARG A 405 5.93 -39.89 -14.88
CA ARG A 405 5.67 -39.98 -16.32
C ARG A 405 6.91 -39.64 -17.15
N GLN A 406 7.05 -40.28 -18.30
CA GLN A 406 8.11 -40.00 -19.27
C GLN A 406 7.91 -38.57 -19.81
N GLY A 407 8.88 -37.68 -19.62
CA GLY A 407 8.79 -36.30 -20.14
C GLY A 407 9.51 -35.27 -19.27
N THR A 408 8.99 -34.04 -19.26
CA THR A 408 9.44 -32.97 -18.37
C THR A 408 8.47 -32.84 -17.20
N LEU A 409 9.01 -32.83 -15.99
CA LEU A 409 8.33 -32.37 -14.78
C LEU A 409 8.70 -30.90 -14.58
N LYS A 410 7.74 -29.99 -14.72
CA LYS A 410 7.90 -28.57 -14.33
C LYS A 410 7.18 -28.34 -13.00
N ILE A 411 7.84 -27.62 -12.12
CA ILE A 411 7.26 -27.10 -10.87
C ILE A 411 7.36 -25.57 -10.93
N SER A 412 6.27 -24.85 -10.69
CA SER A 412 6.25 -23.38 -10.63
C SER A 412 5.48 -22.88 -9.41
N PHE A 413 5.93 -21.76 -8.88
CA PHE A 413 5.31 -21.04 -7.78
C PHE A 413 4.72 -19.76 -8.36
N ASN A 414 3.41 -19.61 -8.27
CA ASN A 414 2.67 -18.50 -8.86
C ASN A 414 1.99 -17.68 -7.77
N TYR A 415 2.02 -16.36 -7.90
CA TYR A 415 1.31 -15.43 -7.02
C TYR A 415 0.56 -14.43 -7.90
N ASN A 416 -0.72 -14.22 -7.64
CA ASN A 416 -1.63 -13.42 -8.47
C ASN A 416 -1.49 -13.76 -9.98
N GLU A 417 -1.64 -15.05 -10.29
CA GLU A 417 -1.43 -15.70 -11.60
C GLU A 417 0.00 -15.64 -12.18
N GLN A 418 0.87 -14.76 -11.70
CA GLN A 418 2.24 -14.56 -12.21
C GLN A 418 3.22 -15.61 -11.67
N GLU A 419 4.02 -16.24 -12.54
CA GLU A 419 5.12 -17.14 -12.14
C GLU A 419 6.27 -16.38 -11.46
N LEU A 420 6.35 -16.49 -10.13
CA LEU A 420 7.45 -15.96 -9.34
C LEU A 420 8.73 -16.76 -9.63
N THR A 421 8.71 -18.08 -9.52
CA THR A 421 9.90 -18.91 -9.78
C THR A 421 9.51 -20.33 -10.18
N SER A 422 10.40 -21.02 -10.91
CA SER A 422 10.15 -22.38 -11.39
C SER A 422 11.41 -23.22 -11.53
N ALA A 423 11.23 -24.53 -11.46
CA ALA A 423 12.24 -25.53 -11.75
C ALA A 423 11.70 -26.54 -12.76
N SER A 424 12.58 -27.22 -13.49
CA SER A 424 12.20 -28.30 -14.38
C SER A 424 13.23 -29.42 -14.39
N GLN A 425 12.77 -30.66 -14.35
CA GLN A 425 13.61 -31.86 -14.43
C GLN A 425 13.04 -32.79 -15.50
N LYS A 426 13.92 -33.47 -16.24
CA LYS A 426 13.50 -34.53 -17.16
C LYS A 426 13.37 -35.84 -16.39
N ILE A 427 12.23 -36.49 -16.55
CA ILE A 427 11.88 -37.76 -15.92
C ILE A 427 11.92 -38.88 -16.98
N VAL A 428 12.55 -39.99 -16.62
CA VAL A 428 12.73 -41.17 -17.46
C VAL A 428 12.05 -42.37 -16.80
N VAL A 429 11.25 -43.12 -17.55
CA VAL A 429 10.52 -44.30 -17.07
C VAL A 429 11.00 -45.54 -17.83
N GLU A 430 11.51 -46.54 -17.11
CA GLU A 430 12.04 -47.76 -17.72
C GLU A 430 11.00 -48.46 -18.61
N GLY A 431 11.34 -48.67 -19.88
CA GLY A 431 10.50 -49.35 -20.87
C GLY A 431 9.69 -48.43 -21.80
N VAL A 432 9.78 -47.10 -21.63
CA VAL A 432 9.16 -46.13 -22.54
C VAL A 432 10.23 -45.52 -23.46
N GLU A 433 10.12 -45.77 -24.78
CA GLU A 433 10.99 -45.10 -25.78
C GLU A 433 10.44 -43.70 -26.13
N GLU A 434 11.33 -42.77 -26.51
CA GLU A 434 10.94 -41.42 -26.89
C GLU A 434 10.25 -41.39 -28.26
N THR A 435 8.94 -41.20 -28.28
CA THR A 435 8.17 -40.81 -29.47
C THR A 435 8.08 -39.29 -29.57
N GLU A 436 8.41 -38.72 -30.73
CA GLU A 436 8.14 -37.30 -31.03
C GLU A 436 6.63 -37.01 -30.98
N GLU A 437 6.28 -35.74 -30.73
CA GLU A 437 4.93 -35.29 -30.39
C GLU A 437 3.84 -35.72 -31.38
N THR A 438 2.98 -36.65 -30.95
CA THR A 438 1.67 -36.91 -31.56
C THR A 438 0.60 -37.04 -30.49
N ASN A 439 -0.44 -36.21 -30.58
CA ASN A 439 -1.63 -36.28 -29.72
C ASN A 439 -2.43 -37.56 -29.99
N GLU A 440 -2.10 -38.67 -29.31
CA GLU A 440 -2.97 -39.83 -29.18
C GLU A 440 -3.61 -39.84 -27.78
N SER A 441 -4.93 -39.62 -27.74
CA SER A 441 -5.73 -39.74 -26.52
C SER A 441 -5.84 -41.21 -26.10
N LEU A 442 -5.54 -41.50 -24.83
CA LEU A 442 -5.58 -42.85 -24.28
C LEU A 442 -6.93 -43.17 -23.62
N GLU A 443 -7.37 -44.41 -23.82
CA GLU A 443 -8.66 -44.93 -23.37
C GLU A 443 -8.76 -44.99 -21.83
N PHE A 444 -9.92 -44.64 -21.28
CA PHE A 444 -10.34 -45.06 -19.93
C PHE A 444 -11.64 -45.87 -19.96
N VAL A 445 -11.82 -46.70 -18.94
CA VAL A 445 -12.69 -47.88 -18.99
C VAL A 445 -14.18 -47.51 -18.90
N ASN A 446 -14.99 -48.16 -19.74
CA ASN A 446 -16.46 -48.11 -19.67
C ASN A 446 -17.00 -48.78 -18.39
N GLU A 447 -17.20 -48.01 -17.32
CA GLU A 447 -18.15 -48.38 -16.25
C GLU A 447 -19.49 -47.67 -16.48
N THR A 448 -20.57 -48.46 -16.56
CA THR A 448 -21.89 -47.96 -16.95
C THR A 448 -22.68 -47.47 -15.74
N VAL A 449 -22.51 -46.19 -15.38
CA VAL A 449 -23.32 -45.56 -14.32
C VAL A 449 -24.79 -45.61 -14.71
N THR A 450 -25.61 -46.28 -13.89
CA THR A 450 -27.06 -46.38 -14.12
C THR A 450 -27.81 -45.27 -13.39
N ALA A 451 -28.96 -44.87 -13.94
CA ALA A 451 -29.71 -43.68 -13.52
C ALA A 451 -30.21 -43.67 -12.06
N GLN A 452 -30.01 -44.75 -11.30
CA GLN A 452 -30.33 -44.81 -9.86
C GLN A 452 -29.27 -44.13 -8.97
N ASN A 453 -28.05 -43.88 -9.46
CA ASN A 453 -27.03 -43.18 -8.67
C ASN A 453 -27.19 -41.65 -8.70
N LEU A 454 -27.73 -41.08 -9.78
CA LEU A 454 -27.88 -39.63 -9.94
C LEU A 454 -28.73 -38.96 -8.84
N THR A 455 -29.65 -39.69 -8.20
CA THR A 455 -30.49 -39.16 -7.11
C THR A 455 -29.78 -39.09 -5.75
N ASN A 456 -28.62 -39.72 -5.59
CA ASN A 456 -27.85 -39.70 -4.34
C ASN A 456 -26.64 -38.75 -4.40
N MET A 457 -26.29 -38.25 -5.59
CA MET A 457 -25.20 -37.30 -5.80
C MET A 457 -25.62 -35.88 -5.42
N THR A 458 -24.72 -35.12 -4.83
CA THR A 458 -24.87 -33.67 -4.54
C THR A 458 -25.02 -32.85 -5.82
N ARG A 459 -25.47 -31.57 -5.70
CA ARG A 459 -25.54 -30.64 -6.86
C ARG A 459 -24.19 -30.56 -7.58
N GLU A 460 -23.12 -30.42 -6.81
CA GLU A 460 -21.74 -30.35 -7.33
C GLU A 460 -21.34 -31.60 -8.09
N GLU A 461 -21.47 -32.79 -7.47
CA GLU A 461 -21.13 -34.06 -8.12
C GLU A 461 -21.94 -34.26 -9.42
N ARG A 462 -23.23 -33.88 -9.45
CA ARG A 462 -24.06 -33.97 -10.67
C ARG A 462 -23.59 -33.01 -11.76
N ILE A 463 -23.24 -31.77 -11.43
CA ILE A 463 -22.74 -30.77 -12.39
C ILE A 463 -21.37 -31.20 -12.92
N ARG A 464 -20.41 -31.51 -12.04
CA ARG A 464 -19.07 -31.99 -12.43
C ARG A 464 -19.15 -33.28 -13.25
N PHE A 465 -20.00 -34.24 -12.88
CA PHE A 465 -20.23 -35.47 -13.67
C PHE A 465 -20.82 -35.20 -15.07
N LYS A 466 -21.73 -34.21 -15.20
CA LYS A 466 -22.27 -33.84 -16.52
C LYS A 466 -21.23 -33.21 -17.44
N PHE A 467 -20.14 -32.63 -16.92
CA PHE A 467 -19.00 -32.13 -17.71
C PHE A 467 -17.87 -33.14 -17.91
N LEU A 468 -17.65 -34.08 -16.98
CA LEU A 468 -16.60 -35.12 -17.02
C LEU A 468 -16.65 -36.13 -18.20
N GLN A 469 -17.59 -35.97 -19.14
CA GLN A 469 -17.76 -36.86 -20.31
C GLN A 469 -18.06 -36.07 -21.60
N LYS A 470 -17.30 -35.00 -21.89
CA LYS A 470 -17.60 -34.06 -22.98
C LYS A 470 -16.39 -33.76 -23.87
N ASP A 471 -16.57 -33.87 -25.18
CA ASP A 471 -15.56 -33.57 -26.21
C ASP A 471 -15.47 -32.05 -26.52
N PHE A 472 -15.59 -31.19 -25.52
CA PHE A 472 -15.46 -29.73 -25.65
C PHE A 472 -14.68 -29.15 -24.48
N LYS A 473 -13.98 -28.04 -24.72
CA LYS A 473 -13.32 -27.26 -23.67
C LYS A 473 -14.36 -26.48 -22.86
N ILE A 474 -14.05 -26.19 -21.60
CA ILE A 474 -14.87 -25.35 -20.73
C ILE A 474 -13.95 -24.55 -19.79
N GLN A 475 -14.24 -23.26 -19.63
CA GLN A 475 -13.57 -22.44 -18.61
C GLN A 475 -14.01 -22.88 -17.21
N SER A 476 -13.07 -23.02 -16.26
CA SER A 476 -13.32 -23.42 -14.86
C SER A 476 -14.49 -22.64 -14.24
N LYS A 477 -14.43 -21.31 -14.34
CA LYS A 477 -15.42 -20.35 -13.86
C LYS A 477 -16.87 -20.67 -14.27
N VAL A 478 -17.11 -21.32 -15.42
CA VAL A 478 -18.46 -21.75 -15.85
C VAL A 478 -19.01 -22.86 -14.95
N ILE A 479 -18.16 -23.77 -14.49
CA ILE A 479 -18.55 -24.84 -13.57
C ILE A 479 -18.86 -24.23 -12.20
N ASP A 480 -17.97 -23.40 -11.68
CA ASP A 480 -18.10 -22.81 -10.34
C ASP A 480 -19.34 -21.89 -10.25
N GLU A 481 -19.60 -21.10 -11.29
CA GLU A 481 -20.83 -20.30 -11.41
C GLU A 481 -22.10 -21.16 -11.48
N LEU A 482 -22.07 -22.36 -12.07
CA LEU A 482 -23.22 -23.30 -12.06
C LEU A 482 -23.43 -23.97 -10.68
N LEU A 483 -22.39 -24.04 -9.84
CA LEU A 483 -22.53 -24.44 -8.44
C LEU A 483 -23.26 -23.35 -7.63
N LEU A 484 -22.90 -22.09 -7.87
CA LEU A 484 -23.40 -20.91 -7.14
C LEU A 484 -24.78 -20.43 -7.62
N ARG A 485 -25.06 -20.47 -8.92
CA ARG A 485 -26.23 -19.84 -9.55
C ARG A 485 -27.07 -20.84 -10.35
N ASP A 486 -28.39 -20.67 -10.31
CA ASP A 486 -29.34 -21.61 -10.93
C ASP A 486 -29.44 -21.47 -12.46
N ASN A 487 -29.06 -20.32 -13.02
CA ASN A 487 -28.83 -20.15 -14.46
C ASN A 487 -27.55 -19.33 -14.67
N VAL A 488 -26.69 -19.75 -15.59
CA VAL A 488 -25.45 -19.08 -15.97
C VAL A 488 -25.47 -18.82 -17.47
N ARG A 489 -25.22 -17.57 -17.86
CA ARG A 489 -25.18 -17.17 -19.27
C ARG A 489 -23.79 -17.51 -19.85
N VAL A 490 -23.76 -18.13 -21.03
CA VAL A 490 -22.52 -18.61 -21.67
C VAL A 490 -22.49 -18.30 -23.17
N ILE A 491 -21.27 -18.10 -23.66
CA ILE A 491 -20.95 -18.08 -25.09
C ILE A 491 -20.41 -19.47 -25.44
N ILE A 492 -20.94 -20.07 -26.51
CA ILE A 492 -20.48 -21.36 -27.02
C ILE A 492 -19.92 -21.23 -28.43
N GLU A 493 -18.81 -21.89 -28.72
CA GLU A 493 -18.26 -22.01 -30.08
C GLU A 493 -18.76 -23.30 -30.75
N LEU A 494 -19.19 -23.22 -32.01
CA LEU A 494 -19.71 -24.35 -32.77
C LEU A 494 -18.70 -24.90 -33.78
N LYS A 495 -18.43 -26.20 -33.71
CA LYS A 495 -17.72 -26.96 -34.75
C LYS A 495 -18.47 -26.83 -36.08
N GLN A 496 -17.74 -26.42 -37.10
CA GLN A 496 -18.28 -25.90 -38.37
C GLN A 496 -19.39 -26.74 -39.01
N GLY A 497 -20.48 -26.07 -39.41
CA GLY A 497 -21.44 -26.57 -40.40
C GLY A 497 -22.71 -27.27 -39.87
N LYS A 498 -23.11 -27.06 -38.62
CA LYS A 498 -24.33 -27.68 -38.03
C LYS A 498 -25.28 -26.69 -37.33
N THR A 499 -26.38 -27.25 -36.80
CA THR A 499 -27.63 -26.56 -36.47
C THR A 499 -27.55 -25.71 -35.19
N SER A 500 -28.19 -24.55 -35.26
CA SER A 500 -28.34 -23.53 -34.22
C SER A 500 -29.49 -23.83 -33.26
N ILE A 501 -29.33 -23.51 -31.98
CA ILE A 501 -30.44 -23.42 -31.01
C ILE A 501 -30.34 -22.22 -30.06
N GLY A 502 -29.21 -21.51 -30.01
CA GLY A 502 -29.02 -20.28 -29.24
C GLY A 502 -29.19 -19.00 -30.06
N LYS A 503 -28.90 -17.85 -29.46
CA LYS A 503 -28.86 -16.56 -30.18
C LYS A 503 -27.55 -16.45 -30.94
N LYS A 504 -27.57 -16.59 -32.27
CA LYS A 504 -26.38 -16.42 -33.13
C LYS A 504 -25.77 -15.02 -33.02
N LEU A 505 -24.45 -14.97 -32.84
CA LEU A 505 -23.67 -13.73 -32.84
C LEU A 505 -23.20 -13.38 -34.27
N GLY A 506 -24.13 -12.88 -35.08
CA GLY A 506 -23.80 -11.99 -36.20
C GLY A 506 -22.89 -12.53 -37.31
N GLY A 507 -22.93 -13.84 -37.63
CA GLY A 507 -22.11 -14.44 -38.68
C GLY A 507 -20.77 -15.00 -38.21
N LEU A 508 -20.50 -14.93 -36.90
CA LEU A 508 -19.48 -15.75 -36.23
C LEU A 508 -20.05 -17.15 -35.93
N ASP A 509 -19.18 -18.12 -35.65
CA ASP A 509 -19.57 -19.48 -35.23
C ASP A 509 -19.93 -19.57 -33.72
N PHE A 510 -20.17 -18.44 -33.06
CA PHE A 510 -20.59 -18.35 -31.65
C PHE A 510 -22.12 -18.19 -31.47
N GLU A 511 -22.67 -18.83 -30.44
CA GLU A 511 -24.05 -18.63 -29.97
C GLU A 511 -24.10 -18.35 -28.47
N VAL A 512 -25.09 -17.57 -28.03
CA VAL A 512 -25.37 -17.35 -26.59
C VAL A 512 -26.46 -18.29 -26.11
N LEU A 513 -26.25 -18.88 -24.93
CA LEU A 513 -27.19 -19.73 -24.20
C LEU A 513 -27.25 -19.34 -22.71
N GLU A 514 -28.34 -19.74 -22.05
CA GLU A 514 -28.44 -19.82 -20.59
C GLU A 514 -28.35 -21.31 -20.21
N LEU A 515 -27.39 -21.68 -19.37
CA LEU A 515 -27.17 -23.02 -18.86
C LEU A 515 -27.69 -23.17 -17.43
N ASN A 516 -28.25 -24.33 -17.12
CA ASN A 516 -28.65 -24.77 -15.79
C ASN A 516 -28.56 -26.30 -15.68
N GLU A 517 -28.61 -26.83 -14.45
CA GLU A 517 -28.40 -28.27 -14.17
C GLU A 517 -29.28 -29.20 -15.04
N PHE A 518 -30.49 -28.75 -15.38
CA PHE A 518 -31.46 -29.51 -16.18
C PHE A 518 -31.19 -29.46 -17.68
N ASN A 519 -30.59 -28.37 -18.19
CA ASN A 519 -30.43 -28.14 -19.63
C ASN A 519 -29.00 -28.38 -20.16
N LEU A 520 -28.00 -28.66 -19.30
CA LEU A 520 -26.63 -29.02 -19.70
C LEU A 520 -26.57 -30.13 -20.77
N GLU A 521 -27.58 -30.99 -20.83
CA GLU A 521 -27.67 -32.06 -21.83
C GLU A 521 -27.84 -31.56 -23.28
N LEU A 522 -28.33 -30.32 -23.48
CA LEU A 522 -28.38 -29.65 -24.79
C LEU A 522 -27.01 -29.50 -25.44
N LEU A 523 -25.94 -29.37 -24.65
CA LEU A 523 -24.56 -29.27 -25.11
C LEU A 523 -24.08 -30.52 -25.87
N ASN A 524 -24.77 -31.66 -25.73
CA ASN A 524 -24.49 -32.88 -26.50
C ASN A 524 -25.22 -32.93 -27.86
N ALA A 525 -26.33 -32.18 -28.00
CA ALA A 525 -27.05 -32.05 -29.27
C ALA A 525 -26.35 -31.03 -30.19
N LEU A 526 -25.68 -30.06 -29.58
CA LEU A 526 -24.77 -29.13 -30.21
C LEU A 526 -23.41 -29.78 -30.46
N SER A 527 -22.75 -29.42 -31.56
CA SER A 527 -21.36 -29.79 -31.82
C SER A 527 -20.44 -28.70 -31.27
N VAL A 528 -20.39 -28.53 -29.95
CA VAL A 528 -19.61 -27.48 -29.27
C VAL A 528 -18.11 -27.77 -29.38
N ASP A 529 -17.26 -26.75 -29.52
CA ASP A 529 -15.80 -26.83 -29.37
C ASP A 529 -15.32 -26.27 -28.03
N GLU A 530 -15.85 -25.11 -27.62
CA GLU A 530 -15.48 -24.41 -26.38
C GLU A 530 -16.71 -23.73 -25.72
N ILE A 531 -16.71 -23.67 -24.38
CA ILE A 531 -17.71 -22.97 -23.56
C ILE A 531 -17.01 -21.90 -22.70
N ILE A 532 -17.44 -20.67 -22.88
CA ILE A 532 -16.92 -19.45 -22.27
C ILE A 532 -18.05 -18.81 -21.46
N ILE A 533 -17.75 -18.20 -20.31
CA ILE A 533 -18.78 -17.46 -19.54
C ILE A 533 -19.15 -16.15 -20.26
N ASP A 534 -20.45 -15.85 -20.37
CA ASP A 534 -20.96 -14.61 -20.98
C ASP A 534 -20.99 -13.53 -19.90
N GLU A 535 -19.81 -13.00 -19.59
CA GLU A 535 -19.62 -12.04 -18.50
C GLU A 535 -20.45 -10.75 -18.73
N PRO A 536 -20.99 -10.15 -17.66
CA PRO A 536 -21.73 -8.91 -17.77
C PRO A 536 -20.78 -7.75 -18.12
N VAL A 537 -20.67 -7.45 -19.42
CA VAL A 537 -19.95 -6.27 -19.91
C VAL A 537 -20.69 -5.00 -19.49
N SER A 538 -20.29 -4.44 -18.36
CA SER A 538 -20.62 -3.07 -17.97
C SER A 538 -20.14 -2.07 -19.03
N LEU A 539 -20.77 -0.90 -19.07
CA LEU A 539 -20.21 0.24 -19.80
C LEU A 539 -18.83 0.61 -19.19
N LEU A 540 -17.93 1.15 -20.01
CA LEU A 540 -16.64 1.66 -19.55
C LEU A 540 -16.86 2.93 -18.73
N VAL A 541 -16.94 2.78 -17.41
CA VAL A 541 -17.20 3.84 -16.43
C VAL A 541 -16.03 3.89 -15.43
N ASN A 542 -15.60 5.11 -15.11
CA ASN A 542 -14.57 5.46 -14.15
C ASN A 542 -13.30 4.59 -14.10
N ASP A 543 -12.33 4.98 -14.94
CA ASP A 543 -10.92 4.67 -14.72
C ASP A 543 -10.50 5.03 -13.27
N ALA A 544 -11.00 6.14 -12.72
CA ALA A 544 -10.66 6.63 -11.38
C ALA A 544 -10.92 5.63 -10.24
N GLU A 545 -12.07 4.93 -10.24
CA GLU A 545 -12.44 3.97 -9.19
C GLU A 545 -11.57 2.72 -9.20
N GLN A 546 -11.08 2.34 -10.39
CA GLN A 546 -10.12 1.25 -10.60
C GLN A 546 -8.70 1.68 -10.21
N ILE A 547 -8.33 2.93 -10.52
CA ILE A 547 -7.02 3.51 -10.15
C ILE A 547 -6.83 3.56 -8.64
N ILE A 548 -7.83 4.07 -7.90
CA ILE A 548 -7.79 4.11 -6.42
C ILE A 548 -8.31 2.83 -5.77
N ARG A 549 -8.75 1.84 -6.55
CA ARG A 549 -9.25 0.52 -6.11
C ARG A 549 -10.40 0.55 -5.10
N SER A 550 -11.18 1.64 -5.11
CA SER A 550 -12.43 1.76 -4.34
C SER A 550 -13.49 0.73 -4.75
N ALA A 551 -13.53 0.33 -6.01
CA ALA A 551 -14.45 -0.71 -6.49
C ALA A 551 -14.13 -2.08 -5.85
N ASP A 552 -12.84 -2.44 -5.78
CA ASP A 552 -12.35 -3.67 -5.12
C ASP A 552 -12.83 -3.70 -3.65
N VAL A 553 -12.67 -2.58 -2.92
CA VAL A 553 -13.09 -2.45 -1.52
C VAL A 553 -14.57 -2.79 -1.31
N ARG A 554 -15.46 -2.22 -2.14
CA ARG A 554 -16.90 -2.49 -2.06
C ARG A 554 -17.26 -3.93 -2.43
N ASN A 555 -16.54 -4.51 -3.38
CA ASN A 555 -16.78 -5.86 -3.88
C ASN A 555 -16.28 -6.96 -2.92
N GLU A 556 -15.15 -6.75 -2.25
CA GLU A 556 -14.48 -7.75 -1.41
C GLU A 556 -14.85 -7.63 0.09
N PHE A 557 -14.90 -6.41 0.62
CA PHE A 557 -15.19 -6.16 2.05
C PHE A 557 -16.65 -5.78 2.32
N GLY A 558 -17.42 -5.43 1.28
CA GLY A 558 -18.83 -5.03 1.41
C GLY A 558 -19.04 -3.61 1.95
N LEU A 559 -17.96 -2.87 2.22
CA LEU A 559 -17.98 -1.48 2.68
C LEU A 559 -18.63 -0.59 1.60
N SER A 560 -19.42 0.38 2.01
CA SER A 560 -20.18 1.27 1.11
C SER A 560 -20.30 2.72 1.62
N GLY A 561 -19.71 3.01 2.78
CA GLY A 561 -19.85 4.26 3.53
C GLY A 561 -21.10 4.28 4.41
N GLN A 562 -21.66 3.12 4.74
CA GLN A 562 -22.97 3.02 5.38
C GLN A 562 -22.97 3.67 6.77
N GLY A 563 -23.92 4.60 7.00
CA GLY A 563 -24.03 5.33 8.26
C GLY A 563 -22.90 6.34 8.51
N LYS A 564 -22.18 6.76 7.46
CA LYS A 564 -21.19 7.84 7.49
C LYS A 564 -21.75 9.09 6.83
N LYS A 565 -21.66 10.24 7.49
CA LYS A 565 -22.08 11.54 6.94
C LYS A 565 -20.94 12.25 6.21
N ILE A 566 -21.18 12.66 4.96
CA ILE A 566 -20.28 13.50 4.17
C ILE A 566 -20.97 14.85 3.92
N CYS A 567 -20.45 15.92 4.51
CA CYS A 567 -20.90 17.29 4.25
C CYS A 567 -20.25 17.83 2.96
N ILE A 568 -21.06 18.32 2.02
CA ILE A 568 -20.60 18.90 0.76
C ILE A 568 -20.83 20.42 0.82
N ILE A 569 -19.76 21.20 0.99
CA ILE A 569 -19.80 22.67 1.08
C ILE A 569 -19.45 23.24 -0.31
N ASP A 570 -20.47 23.59 -1.10
CA ASP A 570 -20.32 23.90 -2.53
C ASP A 570 -21.52 24.74 -3.08
N THR A 571 -21.90 24.57 -4.35
CA THR A 571 -23.04 25.25 -5.00
C THR A 571 -24.42 24.65 -4.68
N GLY A 572 -24.49 23.65 -3.81
CA GLY A 572 -25.70 22.85 -3.53
C GLY A 572 -25.65 21.46 -4.18
N VAL A 573 -26.70 20.65 -3.99
CA VAL A 573 -26.80 19.30 -4.58
C VAL A 573 -28.20 19.10 -5.18
N GLU A 574 -28.28 18.68 -6.45
CA GLU A 574 -29.55 18.30 -7.08
C GLU A 574 -29.94 16.86 -6.68
N GLY A 575 -30.90 16.76 -5.76
CA GLY A 575 -31.34 15.51 -5.14
C GLY A 575 -31.91 14.45 -6.09
N SER A 576 -32.39 14.86 -7.28
CA SER A 576 -32.84 13.90 -8.30
C SER A 576 -31.68 13.24 -9.09
N VAL A 577 -30.45 13.74 -8.93
CA VAL A 577 -29.23 13.17 -9.54
C VAL A 577 -28.37 12.45 -8.51
N THR A 578 -28.24 13.04 -7.31
CA THR A 578 -27.46 12.53 -6.19
C THR A 578 -28.27 12.72 -4.91
N ASP A 579 -28.76 11.63 -4.33
CA ASP A 579 -29.60 11.67 -3.12
C ASP A 579 -28.83 12.23 -1.92
N PHE A 580 -29.45 13.16 -1.20
CA PHE A 580 -28.91 13.81 -0.01
C PHE A 580 -29.96 13.83 1.11
N SER A 581 -29.50 13.63 2.35
CA SER A 581 -30.38 13.36 3.49
C SER A 581 -31.05 14.62 4.03
N TYR A 582 -30.31 15.73 4.08
CA TYR A 582 -30.75 17.06 4.49
C TYR A 582 -29.68 18.12 4.15
N GLY A 583 -29.95 19.40 4.45
CA GLY A 583 -28.99 20.47 4.18
C GLY A 583 -29.55 21.89 4.38
N TRP A 584 -28.75 22.89 4.01
CA TRP A 584 -29.08 24.33 4.15
C TRP A 584 -28.45 25.18 3.03
N ASP A 585 -29.12 26.27 2.65
CA ASP A 585 -28.64 27.28 1.70
C ASP A 585 -28.34 28.61 2.41
N PHE A 586 -27.04 28.94 2.52
CA PHE A 586 -26.56 30.20 3.10
C PHE A 586 -26.50 31.35 2.08
N VAL A 587 -26.70 31.10 0.78
CA VAL A 587 -26.83 32.10 -0.28
C VAL A 587 -28.24 32.69 -0.31
N ASN A 588 -29.27 31.85 -0.09
CA ASN A 588 -30.67 32.27 -0.09
C ASN A 588 -31.33 32.37 1.32
N ASP A 589 -30.67 31.89 2.38
CA ASP A 589 -31.15 31.87 3.78
C ASP A 589 -32.41 30.98 3.98
N ASP A 590 -32.38 29.78 3.42
CA ASP A 590 -33.42 28.76 3.60
C ASP A 590 -32.90 27.30 3.58
N ASN A 591 -33.82 26.34 3.64
CA ASN A 591 -33.52 24.91 3.76
C ASN A 591 -33.57 24.13 2.43
N ASP A 592 -33.46 24.79 1.28
CA ASP A 592 -33.46 24.19 -0.06
C ASP A 592 -32.06 24.29 -0.71
N PRO A 593 -31.10 23.40 -0.36
CA PRO A 593 -29.73 23.43 -0.87
C PRO A 593 -29.61 22.90 -2.31
N THR A 594 -30.63 23.06 -3.14
CA THR A 594 -30.66 22.58 -4.53
C THR A 594 -29.60 23.31 -5.39
N ASP A 595 -28.91 22.56 -6.23
CA ASP A 595 -27.82 23.08 -7.07
C ASP A 595 -28.34 23.85 -8.30
N ASP A 596 -28.01 25.15 -8.38
CA ASP A 596 -28.36 26.03 -9.51
C ASP A 596 -27.14 26.41 -10.39
N HIS A 597 -25.96 25.83 -10.11
CA HIS A 597 -24.74 26.01 -10.89
C HIS A 597 -24.24 24.69 -11.51
N GLY A 598 -24.34 23.59 -10.78
CA GLY A 598 -23.99 22.24 -11.21
C GLY A 598 -22.66 21.69 -10.69
N HIS A 599 -21.92 22.40 -9.83
CA HIS A 599 -20.60 21.95 -9.36
C HIS A 599 -20.73 21.07 -8.10
N GLY A 600 -21.51 21.48 -7.11
CA GLY A 600 -21.75 20.69 -5.91
C GLY A 600 -22.45 19.35 -6.20
N THR A 601 -23.31 19.28 -7.22
CA THR A 601 -23.86 18.00 -7.71
C THR A 601 -22.77 17.09 -8.30
N GLN A 602 -21.81 17.64 -9.05
CA GLN A 602 -20.69 16.89 -9.61
C GLN A 602 -19.77 16.35 -8.51
N VAL A 603 -19.51 17.17 -7.49
CA VAL A 603 -18.70 16.85 -6.30
C VAL A 603 -19.38 15.77 -5.45
N ALA A 604 -20.64 15.96 -5.09
CA ALA A 604 -21.43 14.99 -4.33
C ALA A 604 -21.58 13.66 -5.08
N TYR A 605 -21.78 13.71 -6.41
CA TYR A 605 -21.85 12.50 -7.24
C TYR A 605 -20.53 11.72 -7.22
N ILE A 606 -19.36 12.38 -7.23
CA ILE A 606 -18.06 11.71 -7.10
C ILE A 606 -17.93 11.05 -5.73
N ALA A 607 -18.28 11.75 -4.63
CA ALA A 607 -18.23 11.18 -3.28
C ALA A 607 -19.15 9.95 -3.14
N LYS A 608 -20.41 10.04 -3.59
CA LYS A 608 -21.36 8.92 -3.66
C LYS A 608 -20.92 7.79 -4.60
N THR A 609 -20.16 8.10 -5.66
CA THR A 609 -19.64 7.07 -6.56
C THR A 609 -18.56 6.23 -5.87
N ILE A 610 -17.77 6.82 -4.97
CA ILE A 610 -16.84 6.07 -4.10
C ILE A 610 -17.60 5.33 -2.98
N ALA A 611 -18.46 6.04 -2.25
CA ALA A 611 -19.20 5.56 -1.08
C ALA A 611 -20.74 5.67 -1.27
N PRO A 612 -21.38 4.68 -1.94
CA PRO A 612 -22.78 4.80 -2.38
C PRO A 612 -23.83 4.87 -1.24
N ASP A 613 -23.54 4.33 -0.07
CA ASP A 613 -24.48 4.28 1.07
C ASP A 613 -24.20 5.36 2.14
N SER A 614 -23.25 6.27 1.88
CA SER A 614 -22.99 7.44 2.73
C SER A 614 -24.13 8.45 2.74
N GLU A 615 -24.37 9.10 3.88
CA GLU A 615 -25.35 10.18 4.02
C GLU A 615 -24.75 11.49 3.54
N ILE A 616 -25.21 12.03 2.41
CA ILE A 616 -24.79 13.36 1.95
C ILE A 616 -25.56 14.44 2.71
N VAL A 617 -24.84 15.38 3.30
CA VAL A 617 -25.39 16.63 3.85
C VAL A 617 -25.03 17.77 2.89
N ALA A 618 -26.04 18.39 2.28
CA ALA A 618 -25.84 19.39 1.22
C ALA A 618 -25.77 20.81 1.79
N VAL A 619 -24.66 21.52 1.58
CA VAL A 619 -24.44 22.86 2.15
C VAL A 619 -24.08 23.84 1.05
N LYS A 620 -25.05 24.70 0.70
CA LYS A 620 -24.92 25.66 -0.40
C LYS A 620 -24.38 26.99 0.12
N VAL A 621 -23.20 27.36 -0.38
CA VAL A 621 -22.47 28.60 -0.03
C VAL A 621 -21.94 29.36 -1.25
N ILE A 622 -22.18 28.82 -2.46
CA ILE A 622 -21.83 29.43 -3.75
C ILE A 622 -23.10 29.61 -4.58
N ASP A 623 -23.22 30.77 -5.25
CA ASP A 623 -24.36 31.18 -6.06
C ASP A 623 -24.38 30.52 -7.46
N SER A 624 -25.50 30.69 -8.17
CA SER A 624 -25.75 30.19 -9.54
C SER A 624 -24.73 30.68 -10.59
N SER A 625 -23.84 31.60 -10.22
CA SER A 625 -22.84 32.24 -11.08
C SER A 625 -21.41 31.97 -10.61
N GLY A 626 -21.21 31.04 -9.66
CA GLY A 626 -19.90 30.61 -9.16
C GLY A 626 -19.26 31.54 -8.12
N ASN A 627 -20.04 32.43 -7.47
CA ASN A 627 -19.54 33.39 -6.48
C ASN A 627 -20.03 33.03 -5.08
N GLY A 628 -19.21 33.24 -4.05
CA GLY A 628 -19.64 33.16 -2.65
C GLY A 628 -18.75 34.02 -1.75
N TYR A 629 -19.12 34.12 -0.48
CA TYR A 629 -18.38 34.91 0.51
C TYR A 629 -17.83 34.00 1.62
N GLU A 630 -16.67 34.36 2.18
CA GLU A 630 -16.09 33.64 3.34
C GLU A 630 -17.06 33.58 4.54
N SER A 631 -17.98 34.54 4.67
CA SER A 631 -19.06 34.51 5.68
C SER A 631 -20.01 33.33 5.54
N ASP A 632 -20.25 32.89 4.31
CA ASP A 632 -21.30 31.91 4.00
C ASP A 632 -20.66 30.52 4.05
N VAL A 633 -19.41 30.43 3.57
CA VAL A 633 -18.51 29.29 3.79
C VAL A 633 -18.30 29.03 5.29
N LEU A 634 -18.08 30.05 6.12
CA LEU A 634 -17.96 29.91 7.58
C LEU A 634 -19.24 29.35 8.22
N GLN A 635 -20.40 29.87 7.83
CA GLN A 635 -21.69 29.40 8.36
C GLN A 635 -21.98 27.96 7.91
N GLY A 636 -21.66 27.60 6.66
CA GLY A 636 -21.76 26.23 6.15
C GLY A 636 -20.83 25.26 6.87
N LEU A 637 -19.59 25.65 7.15
CA LEU A 637 -18.64 24.86 7.92
C LEU A 637 -19.09 24.68 9.38
N GLN A 638 -19.56 25.74 10.05
CA GLN A 638 -20.14 25.61 11.39
C GLN A 638 -21.37 24.69 11.40
N TYR A 639 -22.21 24.77 10.37
CA TYR A 639 -23.39 23.91 10.23
C TYR A 639 -23.00 22.42 10.11
N CYS A 640 -21.97 22.08 9.33
CA CYS A 640 -21.45 20.72 9.28
C CYS A 640 -20.93 20.21 10.65
N ILE A 641 -20.29 21.07 11.45
CA ILE A 641 -19.83 20.75 12.80
C ILE A 641 -21.04 20.52 13.73
N ASP A 642 -22.00 21.43 13.74
CA ASP A 642 -23.20 21.38 14.57
C ASP A 642 -24.09 20.15 14.27
N GLU A 643 -24.08 19.68 13.01
CA GLU A 643 -24.78 18.47 12.54
C GLU A 643 -24.03 17.15 12.83
N ASN A 644 -22.85 17.23 13.45
CA ASN A 644 -21.99 16.11 13.82
C ASN A 644 -21.78 15.14 12.63
N VAL A 645 -21.20 15.65 11.54
CA VAL A 645 -20.79 14.83 10.39
C VAL A 645 -19.47 14.10 10.65
N ASP A 646 -19.25 12.94 10.02
CA ASP A 646 -17.95 12.26 10.07
C ASP A 646 -16.90 12.96 9.19
N ILE A 647 -17.34 13.49 8.03
CA ILE A 647 -16.48 13.97 6.94
C ILE A 647 -17.02 15.29 6.36
N ILE A 648 -16.11 16.18 5.95
CA ILE A 648 -16.40 17.40 5.18
C ILE A 648 -15.57 17.39 3.89
N SER A 649 -16.20 17.67 2.74
CA SER A 649 -15.54 17.84 1.44
C SER A 649 -15.58 19.30 1.02
N PHE A 650 -14.40 19.89 0.89
CA PHE A 650 -14.17 21.25 0.42
C PHE A 650 -13.60 21.23 -1.00
N SER A 651 -14.50 21.27 -1.99
CA SER A 651 -14.15 21.35 -3.42
C SER A 651 -14.04 22.79 -3.95
N ILE A 652 -14.09 23.76 -3.04
CA ILE A 652 -13.98 25.21 -3.28
C ILE A 652 -12.86 25.79 -2.42
N GLY A 653 -12.34 26.96 -2.81
CA GLY A 653 -11.39 27.70 -1.99
C GLY A 653 -11.07 29.10 -2.52
N ALA A 654 -10.40 29.90 -1.69
CA ALA A 654 -10.07 31.29 -1.98
C ALA A 654 -8.68 31.72 -1.47
N GLY A 655 -8.15 32.80 -2.05
CA GLY A 655 -6.82 33.31 -1.72
C GLY A 655 -5.69 32.53 -2.39
N SER A 656 -4.45 32.77 -1.95
CA SER A 656 -3.25 32.13 -2.50
C SER A 656 -2.13 32.24 -1.46
N TYR A 657 -1.71 31.11 -0.90
CA TYR A 657 -0.85 31.02 0.28
C TYR A 657 0.32 30.06 0.04
N SER A 658 1.55 30.53 0.22
CA SER A 658 2.79 29.76 0.02
C SER A 658 3.19 28.95 1.27
N GLY A 659 2.22 28.32 1.94
CA GLY A 659 2.39 27.70 3.26
C GLY A 659 1.16 27.89 4.14
N PHE A 660 1.26 27.51 5.42
CA PHE A 660 0.10 27.47 6.32
C PHE A 660 -0.56 28.84 6.58
N CYS A 661 -1.89 28.83 6.61
CA CYS A 661 -2.73 30.02 6.65
C CYS A 661 -3.69 30.06 7.86
N ASP A 662 -3.36 29.39 8.96
CA ASP A 662 -4.22 29.17 10.16
C ASP A 662 -4.83 30.43 10.82
N SER A 663 -4.45 31.64 10.38
CA SER A 663 -5.07 32.92 10.78
C SER A 663 -6.12 33.45 9.80
N ASN A 664 -6.39 32.73 8.70
CA ASN A 664 -7.61 32.88 7.91
C ASN A 664 -8.76 32.19 8.65
N VAL A 665 -9.89 32.90 8.77
CA VAL A 665 -11.04 32.45 9.58
C VAL A 665 -11.63 31.10 9.14
N VAL A 666 -11.61 30.78 7.84
CA VAL A 666 -12.10 29.49 7.34
C VAL A 666 -11.10 28.37 7.69
N ALA A 667 -9.80 28.64 7.58
CA ALA A 667 -8.73 27.71 7.96
C ALA A 667 -8.71 27.44 9.48
N GLU A 668 -8.90 28.46 10.32
CA GLU A 668 -9.01 28.34 11.78
C GLU A 668 -10.18 27.42 12.17
N LEU A 669 -11.35 27.60 11.56
CA LEU A 669 -12.52 26.76 11.81
C LEU A 669 -12.37 25.35 11.21
N ALA A 670 -11.70 25.18 10.08
CA ALA A 670 -11.43 23.86 9.50
C ALA A 670 -10.45 23.04 10.35
N ASN A 671 -9.40 23.67 10.88
CA ASN A 671 -8.51 23.07 11.89
C ASN A 671 -9.26 22.72 13.19
N THR A 672 -10.29 23.48 13.54
CA THR A 672 -11.17 23.19 14.69
C THR A 672 -12.01 21.95 14.42
N ALA A 673 -12.69 21.85 13.27
CA ALA A 673 -13.45 20.66 12.87
C ALA A 673 -12.59 19.38 12.88
N VAL A 674 -11.35 19.45 12.39
CA VAL A 674 -10.38 18.33 12.47
C VAL A 674 -10.04 17.98 13.92
N SER A 675 -9.87 18.98 14.79
CA SER A 675 -9.56 18.77 16.20
C SER A 675 -10.74 18.23 17.01
N ASP A 676 -11.97 18.43 16.54
CA ASP A 676 -13.20 17.80 17.06
C ASP A 676 -13.45 16.39 16.46
N GLY A 677 -12.55 15.91 15.59
CA GLY A 677 -12.55 14.55 15.05
C GLY A 677 -13.15 14.38 13.66
N ILE A 678 -13.57 15.46 12.99
CA ILE A 678 -14.20 15.44 11.67
C ILE A 678 -13.13 15.41 10.57
N PHE A 679 -13.22 14.47 9.62
CA PHE A 679 -12.25 14.37 8.53
C PHE A 679 -12.52 15.41 7.44
N VAL A 680 -11.65 16.41 7.30
CA VAL A 680 -11.81 17.52 6.33
C VAL A 680 -10.90 17.32 5.12
N SER A 681 -11.49 16.96 3.99
CA SER A 681 -10.82 16.83 2.68
C SER A 681 -10.93 18.12 1.88
N THR A 682 -9.82 18.63 1.35
CA THR A 682 -9.75 19.96 0.71
C THR A 682 -9.05 19.93 -0.65
N ALA A 683 -9.56 20.66 -1.63
CA ALA A 683 -8.92 20.86 -2.94
C ALA A 683 -7.81 21.92 -2.87
N THR A 684 -6.60 21.61 -3.36
CA THR A 684 -5.44 22.52 -3.22
C THR A 684 -5.47 23.78 -4.08
N GLY A 685 -6.23 23.79 -5.17
CA GLY A 685 -6.30 24.87 -6.17
C GLY A 685 -6.02 24.39 -7.60
N ASN A 686 -6.19 25.27 -8.60
CA ASN A 686 -6.15 24.92 -10.04
C ASN A 686 -5.47 26.01 -10.89
N ASP A 687 -4.38 26.58 -10.38
CA ASP A 687 -3.73 27.81 -10.85
C ASP A 687 -2.29 27.55 -11.37
N GLU A 688 -1.93 26.29 -11.62
CA GLU A 688 -0.63 25.83 -12.14
C GLU A 688 0.60 26.26 -11.29
N ASN A 689 0.48 26.33 -9.95
CA ASN A 689 1.57 26.81 -9.08
C ASN A 689 1.63 26.21 -7.66
N GLU A 690 2.61 26.68 -6.88
CA GLU A 690 3.01 26.16 -5.56
C GLU A 690 2.21 26.74 -4.37
N ASN A 691 1.23 27.63 -4.61
CA ASN A 691 0.39 28.20 -3.55
C ASN A 691 -0.91 27.42 -3.36
N LEU A 692 -1.29 27.21 -2.10
CA LEU A 692 -2.56 26.61 -1.71
C LEU A 692 -3.67 27.67 -1.56
N VAL A 693 -4.93 27.26 -1.71
CA VAL A 693 -6.11 28.07 -1.38
C VAL A 693 -6.57 27.82 0.06
N SER A 694 -7.32 28.73 0.69
CA SER A 694 -8.06 28.43 1.93
C SER A 694 -9.35 27.67 1.59
N PRO A 695 -9.72 26.59 2.31
CA PRO A 695 -9.12 26.10 3.55
C PRO A 695 -7.95 25.10 3.39
N ALA A 696 -7.56 24.68 2.18
CA ALA A 696 -6.46 23.72 1.99
C ALA A 696 -5.11 24.18 2.60
N CYS A 697 -4.86 25.49 2.69
CA CYS A 697 -3.69 26.01 3.40
C CYS A 697 -3.74 25.87 4.94
N ALA A 698 -4.74 25.23 5.53
CA ALA A 698 -4.82 24.97 6.96
C ALA A 698 -3.89 23.80 7.40
N SER A 699 -3.29 23.89 8.58
CA SER A 699 -2.28 22.95 9.05
C SER A 699 -2.77 21.54 9.41
N LYS A 700 -4.09 21.33 9.62
CA LYS A 700 -4.65 20.02 10.01
C LYS A 700 -5.55 19.34 8.97
N VAL A 701 -6.03 20.05 7.95
CA VAL A 701 -6.91 19.47 6.92
C VAL A 701 -6.13 18.55 5.97
N THR A 702 -6.81 17.58 5.36
CA THR A 702 -6.22 16.76 4.28
C THR A 702 -6.24 17.55 2.98
N ARG A 703 -5.06 17.78 2.40
CA ARG A 703 -4.81 18.60 1.21
C ARG A 703 -4.67 17.69 0.01
N VAL A 704 -5.70 17.69 -0.84
CA VAL A 704 -5.84 16.77 -1.95
C VAL A 704 -5.56 17.48 -3.27
N SER A 705 -4.46 17.09 -3.92
CA SER A 705 -4.15 17.53 -5.28
C SER A 705 -4.48 16.46 -6.32
N ALA A 706 -4.33 16.79 -7.60
CA ALA A 706 -4.85 16.01 -8.72
C ALA A 706 -3.78 15.31 -9.55
N THR A 707 -4.06 14.05 -9.91
CA THR A 707 -3.32 13.30 -10.94
C THR A 707 -4.17 13.01 -12.17
N ASP A 708 -3.48 12.66 -13.26
CA ASP A 708 -4.08 11.98 -14.41
C ASP A 708 -3.92 10.46 -14.32
N LYS A 709 -4.64 9.74 -15.18
CA LYS A 709 -4.78 8.28 -15.09
C LYS A 709 -3.51 7.45 -15.35
N ASN A 710 -2.39 8.10 -15.63
CA ASN A 710 -1.08 7.44 -15.75
C ASN A 710 -0.18 7.78 -14.54
N ASP A 711 -0.76 8.34 -13.47
CA ASP A 711 -0.08 8.86 -12.28
C ASP A 711 0.90 10.02 -12.56
N ASN A 712 0.66 10.79 -13.64
CA ASN A 712 1.26 12.12 -13.78
C ASN A 712 0.49 13.11 -12.89
N ILE A 713 1.19 14.06 -12.27
CA ILE A 713 0.57 15.24 -11.67
C ILE A 713 -0.20 16.01 -12.76
N ALA A 714 -1.44 16.40 -12.47
CA ALA A 714 -2.28 17.09 -13.44
C ALA A 714 -1.82 18.54 -13.63
N SER A 715 -1.64 18.99 -14.86
CA SER A 715 -0.96 20.26 -15.17
C SER A 715 -1.64 21.52 -14.58
N PHE A 716 -2.95 21.45 -14.34
CA PHE A 716 -3.71 22.54 -13.72
C PHE A 716 -3.47 22.66 -12.21
N ALA A 717 -3.06 21.59 -11.54
CA ALA A 717 -3.21 21.42 -10.10
C ALA A 717 -2.15 22.19 -9.30
N ASN A 718 -2.55 22.77 -8.16
CA ASN A 718 -1.59 23.36 -7.25
C ASN A 718 -0.93 22.25 -6.42
N VAL A 719 0.41 22.27 -6.35
CA VAL A 719 1.25 21.27 -5.67
C VAL A 719 2.45 21.93 -5.03
N ASN A 720 2.72 21.56 -3.78
CA ASN A 720 3.92 21.89 -3.03
C ASN A 720 4.19 20.77 -2.00
N GLU A 721 5.20 20.94 -1.15
CA GLU A 721 5.61 20.01 -0.09
C GLU A 721 4.57 19.76 1.01
N PHE A 722 3.51 20.59 1.11
CA PHE A 722 2.45 20.43 2.12
C PHE A 722 1.27 19.57 1.66
N VAL A 723 1.23 19.12 0.39
CA VAL A 723 0.14 18.27 -0.12
C VAL A 723 0.26 16.86 0.49
N ASP A 724 -0.73 16.45 1.29
CA ASP A 724 -0.67 15.15 1.98
C ASP A 724 -0.88 13.98 1.01
N VAL A 725 -1.80 14.12 0.05
CA VAL A 725 -2.16 13.06 -0.91
C VAL A 725 -2.59 13.59 -2.28
N PHE A 726 -2.41 12.75 -3.30
CA PHE A 726 -3.06 12.88 -4.60
C PHE A 726 -4.30 11.99 -4.71
N ALA A 727 -5.26 12.40 -5.53
CA ALA A 727 -6.29 11.51 -6.10
C ALA A 727 -6.56 11.86 -7.57
N PRO A 728 -7.09 10.94 -8.40
CA PRO A 728 -7.40 11.23 -9.80
C PRO A 728 -8.33 12.44 -9.91
N GLY A 729 -7.88 13.46 -10.63
CA GLY A 729 -8.61 14.72 -10.77
C GLY A 729 -8.75 15.21 -12.20
N LYS A 730 -8.27 14.44 -13.19
CA LYS A 730 -8.32 14.79 -14.62
C LYS A 730 -9.10 13.74 -15.42
N ASP A 731 -9.97 14.23 -16.29
CA ASP A 731 -10.91 13.44 -17.12
C ASP A 731 -11.84 12.51 -16.30
N ILE A 732 -12.38 13.03 -15.19
CA ILE A 732 -13.22 12.28 -14.24
C ILE A 732 -14.68 12.27 -14.69
N GLN A 733 -15.31 11.09 -14.77
CA GLN A 733 -16.74 11.00 -15.08
C GLN A 733 -17.60 11.31 -13.85
N THR A 734 -18.54 12.23 -14.04
CA THR A 734 -19.53 12.64 -13.04
C THR A 734 -20.83 13.04 -13.77
N LYS A 735 -21.79 13.68 -13.08
CA LYS A 735 -23.06 14.12 -13.67
C LYS A 735 -23.32 15.62 -13.50
N THR A 736 -23.92 16.22 -14.52
CA THR A 736 -24.62 17.50 -14.40
C THR A 736 -25.93 17.35 -13.61
N PHE A 737 -26.50 18.47 -13.15
CA PHE A 737 -27.78 18.49 -12.42
C PHE A 737 -29.00 17.99 -13.24
N ASP A 738 -28.90 17.88 -14.57
CA ASP A 738 -29.93 17.22 -15.39
C ASP A 738 -29.76 15.68 -15.49
N GLY A 739 -28.76 15.13 -14.79
CA GLY A 739 -28.42 13.71 -14.76
C GLY A 739 -27.54 13.22 -15.91
N SER A 740 -27.18 14.09 -16.87
CA SER A 740 -26.30 13.73 -17.99
C SER A 740 -24.86 13.46 -17.52
N LEU A 741 -24.20 12.45 -18.12
CA LEU A 741 -22.79 12.18 -17.85
C LEU A 741 -21.90 13.26 -18.46
N VAL A 742 -20.91 13.73 -17.69
CA VAL A 742 -19.93 14.74 -18.07
C VAL A 742 -18.53 14.33 -17.60
N SER A 743 -17.49 14.75 -18.32
CA SER A 743 -16.10 14.63 -17.89
C SER A 743 -15.62 15.97 -17.33
N VAL A 744 -15.05 15.98 -16.12
CA VAL A 744 -14.53 17.17 -15.44
C VAL A 744 -13.05 17.06 -15.15
N SER A 745 -12.40 18.17 -14.82
CA SER A 745 -11.00 18.21 -14.41
C SER A 745 -10.75 19.33 -13.42
N GLY A 746 -10.13 19.01 -12.28
CA GLY A 746 -9.81 19.92 -11.19
C GLY A 746 -9.48 19.16 -9.90
N THR A 747 -8.73 19.79 -9.00
CA THR A 747 -8.53 19.29 -7.62
C THR A 747 -9.84 19.20 -6.84
N SER A 748 -10.86 19.95 -7.25
CA SER A 748 -12.25 19.86 -6.80
C SER A 748 -12.92 18.51 -7.12
N ALA A 749 -12.41 17.74 -8.08
CA ALA A 749 -12.82 16.36 -8.35
C ALA A 749 -12.02 15.32 -7.54
N SER A 750 -10.78 15.65 -7.12
CA SER A 750 -9.94 14.79 -6.29
C SER A 750 -10.37 14.76 -4.82
N ALA A 751 -10.65 15.92 -4.23
CA ALA A 751 -11.10 16.05 -2.83
C ALA A 751 -12.32 15.16 -2.46
N PRO A 752 -13.41 15.09 -3.25
CA PRO A 752 -14.56 14.23 -2.94
C PRO A 752 -14.26 12.73 -3.10
N MET A 753 -13.26 12.33 -3.90
CA MET A 753 -12.81 10.94 -3.92
C MET A 753 -12.19 10.55 -2.59
N VAL A 754 -11.33 11.41 -2.01
CA VAL A 754 -10.73 11.16 -0.70
C VAL A 754 -11.80 11.21 0.41
N ALA A 755 -12.77 12.13 0.31
CA ALA A 755 -13.91 12.18 1.24
C ALA A 755 -14.77 10.90 1.19
N GLY A 756 -15.11 10.40 0.01
CA GLY A 756 -15.80 9.12 -0.14
C GLY A 756 -14.95 7.92 0.31
N SER A 757 -13.63 7.97 0.08
CA SER A 757 -12.70 6.94 0.53
C SER A 757 -12.60 6.88 2.06
N ALA A 758 -12.66 8.04 2.72
CA ALA A 758 -12.72 8.15 4.17
C ALA A 758 -13.99 7.50 4.73
N ALA A 759 -15.13 7.67 4.06
CA ALA A 759 -16.38 7.01 4.47
C ALA A 759 -16.30 5.49 4.38
N LEU A 760 -15.62 4.93 3.36
CA LEU A 760 -15.44 3.47 3.26
C LEU A 760 -14.66 2.91 4.47
N ILE A 761 -13.59 3.58 4.91
CA ILE A 761 -12.76 3.14 6.06
C ILE A 761 -13.49 3.37 7.39
N LEU A 762 -14.06 4.57 7.59
CA LEU A 762 -14.73 4.96 8.83
C LEU A 762 -16.08 4.24 9.06
N GLU A 763 -16.57 3.45 8.11
CA GLU A 763 -17.76 2.60 8.28
C GLU A 763 -17.56 1.58 9.42
N ASN A 764 -16.40 0.92 9.46
CA ASN A 764 -16.05 -0.09 10.47
C ASN A 764 -14.91 0.31 11.42
N GLU A 765 -14.24 1.44 11.18
CA GLU A 765 -13.18 1.97 12.04
C GLU A 765 -13.52 3.33 12.66
N SER A 766 -12.88 3.65 13.78
CA SER A 766 -12.95 4.96 14.45
C SER A 766 -11.54 5.52 14.59
N LEU A 767 -11.12 6.32 13.61
CA LEU A 767 -9.78 6.90 13.50
C LEU A 767 -9.83 8.40 13.78
N GLN A 768 -8.70 8.99 14.20
CA GLN A 768 -8.58 10.45 14.13
C GLN A 768 -8.32 10.87 12.67
N PRO A 769 -8.72 12.09 12.25
CA PRO A 769 -8.46 12.54 10.88
C PRO A 769 -6.97 12.55 10.50
N GLU A 770 -6.11 12.83 11.48
CA GLU A 770 -4.65 12.80 11.36
C GLU A 770 -4.15 11.37 11.06
N ASP A 771 -4.67 10.34 11.74
CA ASP A 771 -4.37 8.93 11.45
C ASP A 771 -4.85 8.49 10.07
N LEU A 772 -6.05 8.91 9.67
CA LEU A 772 -6.64 8.56 8.39
C LEU A 772 -5.91 9.23 7.21
N THR A 773 -5.48 10.48 7.38
CA THR A 773 -4.58 11.17 6.44
C THR A 773 -3.25 10.43 6.31
N TYR A 774 -2.62 10.08 7.44
CA TYR A 774 -1.37 9.31 7.45
C TYR A 774 -1.53 7.94 6.78
N ARG A 775 -2.66 7.25 6.97
CA ARG A 775 -2.94 5.98 6.31
C ARG A 775 -3.02 6.12 4.80
N PHE A 776 -3.80 7.07 4.28
CA PHE A 776 -3.87 7.33 2.84
C PHE A 776 -2.50 7.69 2.23
N ALA A 777 -1.66 8.44 2.96
CA ALA A 777 -0.31 8.78 2.54
C ALA A 777 0.66 7.59 2.56
N SER A 778 0.54 6.68 3.53
CA SER A 778 1.44 5.53 3.71
C SER A 778 1.07 4.29 2.89
N THR A 779 -0.22 4.11 2.53
CA THR A 779 -0.69 2.95 1.75
C THR A 779 -0.90 3.23 0.26
N GLY A 780 -0.92 4.51 -0.13
CA GLY A 780 -1.07 4.94 -1.52
C GLY A 780 0.16 4.67 -2.38
N LYS A 781 0.02 4.85 -3.69
CA LYS A 781 1.11 4.73 -4.66
C LYS A 781 1.96 6.01 -4.65
N PRO A 782 3.27 5.97 -4.35
CA PRO A 782 4.10 7.17 -4.33
C PRO A 782 4.26 7.78 -5.73
N ILE A 783 4.23 9.12 -5.79
CA ILE A 783 4.52 9.92 -6.98
C ILE A 783 5.61 10.93 -6.62
N GLU A 784 6.66 10.99 -7.43
CA GLU A 784 7.76 11.94 -7.26
C GLU A 784 7.32 13.36 -7.65
N TYR A 785 7.52 14.31 -6.74
CA TYR A 785 7.42 15.75 -6.96
C TYR A 785 8.67 16.42 -6.39
N ASN A 786 9.48 17.08 -7.22
CA ASN A 786 10.68 17.82 -6.79
C ASN A 786 11.66 17.05 -5.86
N GLY A 787 11.68 15.72 -5.91
CA GLY A 787 12.52 14.86 -5.07
C GLY A 787 11.89 14.39 -3.74
N ILE A 788 10.65 14.78 -3.43
CA ILE A 788 9.81 14.14 -2.39
C ILE A 788 8.80 13.18 -3.05
N ASN A 789 8.33 12.19 -2.30
CA ASN A 789 7.25 11.30 -2.72
C ASN A 789 5.96 11.67 -1.99
N ILE A 790 4.92 12.02 -2.74
CA ILE A 790 3.56 12.24 -2.22
C ILE A 790 2.67 11.15 -2.82
N SER A 791 1.88 10.46 -1.99
CA SER A 791 1.15 9.28 -2.43
C SER A 791 -0.20 9.61 -3.06
N ARG A 792 -0.48 8.97 -4.21
CA ARG A 792 -1.81 8.90 -4.79
C ARG A 792 -2.58 7.75 -4.14
N ILE A 793 -3.76 8.03 -3.61
CA ILE A 793 -4.48 7.05 -2.77
C ILE A 793 -4.72 5.70 -3.45
N ASP A 794 -4.60 4.63 -2.66
CA ASP A 794 -5.09 3.29 -2.94
C ASP A 794 -5.94 2.89 -1.74
N VAL A 795 -7.26 2.90 -1.94
CA VAL A 795 -8.26 2.69 -0.87
C VAL A 795 -8.28 1.23 -0.43
N TYR A 796 -7.96 0.30 -1.32
CA TYR A 796 -7.85 -1.12 -0.96
C TYR A 796 -6.67 -1.33 -0.01
N ASN A 797 -5.51 -0.76 -0.34
CA ASN A 797 -4.35 -0.82 0.55
C ASN A 797 -4.63 -0.09 1.87
N ALA A 798 -5.43 0.99 1.86
CA ALA A 798 -5.84 1.73 3.07
C ALA A 798 -6.88 0.98 3.93
N VAL A 799 -7.62 0.01 3.38
CA VAL A 799 -8.54 -0.85 4.14
C VAL A 799 -7.84 -2.07 4.73
N ILE A 800 -6.85 -2.66 4.03
CA ILE A 800 -6.15 -3.86 4.52
C ILE A 800 -4.97 -3.55 5.47
N ASN A 801 -4.42 -2.33 5.49
CA ASN A 801 -3.31 -1.96 6.36
C ASN A 801 -3.76 -0.94 7.43
N ASN A 802 -3.72 -1.34 8.71
CA ASN A 802 -4.13 -0.53 9.86
C ASN A 802 -3.02 0.43 10.35
N PHE A 803 -2.46 1.25 9.45
CA PHE A 803 -1.47 2.26 9.85
C PHE A 803 -2.13 3.45 10.55
N THR A 804 -1.48 3.95 11.60
CA THR A 804 -1.87 5.09 12.45
C THR A 804 -0.62 5.86 12.87
N MET A 805 -0.74 7.15 13.15
CA MET A 805 0.41 8.06 13.34
C MET A 805 1.06 7.94 14.73
N TRP A 806 0.34 7.49 15.76
CA TRP A 806 0.88 7.35 17.12
C TRP A 806 1.35 5.91 17.41
N PRO A 807 2.52 5.68 18.06
CA PRO A 807 3.36 6.61 18.80
C PRO A 807 4.62 7.13 18.05
N TYR A 808 4.51 7.43 16.75
CA TYR A 808 5.56 8.13 15.98
C TYR A 808 5.02 9.43 15.38
N GLY A 809 4.64 10.35 16.27
CA GLY A 809 4.01 11.61 15.90
C GLY A 809 4.83 12.44 14.90
N TYR A 810 4.11 13.10 13.99
CA TYR A 810 4.68 13.99 12.99
C TYR A 810 5.55 15.09 13.62
N VAL A 811 6.86 15.03 13.39
CA VAL A 811 7.73 16.21 13.50
C VAL A 811 7.71 16.88 12.13
N GLY A 812 6.80 17.83 11.94
CA GLY A 812 6.77 18.65 10.73
C GLY A 812 8.05 19.48 10.61
N ASN A 813 8.62 19.51 9.40
CA ASN A 813 9.67 20.42 8.96
C ASN A 813 9.15 21.17 7.72
#